data_AF-A0A926UFT6-F1
#
_entry.id   AF-A0A926UFT6-F1
#
_cell.length_a   1.000
_cell.length_b   1.000
_cell.length_c   1.000
_cell.angle_alpha   90.00
_cell.angle_beta   90.00
_cell.angle_gamma   90.00
#
_symmetry.space_group_name_H-M   'P 1'
#
loop_
_entity.id
_entity.type
_entity.pdbx_description
1 polymer ?
#
loop_
_entity_poly.entity_id
_entity_poly.type
_entity_poly.pdbx_seq_one_letter_code
_entity_poly.pdbx_strand_id
1 'polypeptide(L)'
;MPLDRQVWRRRGLLSACTVLTLNSLGAGLGASASEPPVFPIEANASASVIAQTPGDTAETLVLGVVRSNDTTQWSDVQARLTRTGVAYRVVEPEQFQTLQALQTLLGNQGVLFLPNQSLLSAEQVEVLRQWLQGGGRLIVSGPVGSRSSQFVQQSLRSLLGAYWSSSLDRSAGLSVRREFQSRWGGTADTPPEAGLQGGVLIPTGLDSQTVAAWDQQGKPPAVVATQQVAFLGWQWGTNTPIMANSDGRWLRAALGYFGADRLAQSAPVQSVRPELGLASTPNRIQLGTPGTSPGTSPATSPVARPLTRPVPGPVATPTASRRTPTLAELRQSRTAPTPSRRAERRTPTLAELRGLRLGAAPASRRAINDVLGTASSPSQQVQPTEDTDILDPSWMQPEPVPAPITPISPLESIALRRELSELLGRVESALVSRVASNASTSAVLPAADDQALDQARRFLQDFPKLVTAGQYAEARLQWAATRDSLRAIYPTEQLTALPEVRAIWLDRGTIVEAGSEAGLTRVFDRLAAAGVNTVFFETMNAGYPIYPSQVAPEQNPLTRGWDPLAAAVRLAHERKMELHAWVWVFAAGNDRHNALLGLPANYPGPLIARNPGWANFDNRGSLVPPGQGKPFLDPANPQVRSFLLRLFREIATNYKVDGLHLDYIRYPFQDPGARRTYGYGQAAREQFRQISGVDPLTITPADRSLWWLWTEFRTEQVNQFVAETARMVRSVRPSLILSAAVFPLPEHDRTLELQQHWETWARKGDIDLLVPMTYALSTTRLQALVEPSLAQVRQAPVLFLPSLKLLNLPEAEFIDQLQSVRDLPAGGYSLFAAAHLSDGLQQILSPIASTACPTGATTPVASTASPAACTPAGLDADGSIVPYRQPFAAAQARFKGLRREWDYLNRNNQLWIRDNERTAWREQATTLDSALGALTRTPSRANLETARTALAQMRTGLNRWMRLDALERPYRLRTWQNRLEALDALLRFGERTTIARSNRTNQVSADPQAEVRVWP
;
A
#
# COMPACT_ATOMS: atom_id res chain seq x y z
N MET A 1 -6.30 -45.19 -22.69
CA MET A 1 -5.42 -45.59 -23.83
C MET A 1 -5.70 -44.66 -25.00
N PRO A 2 -4.74 -44.37 -25.87
CA PRO A 2 -3.38 -43.91 -25.55
C PRO A 2 -3.09 -42.53 -26.22
N LEU A 3 -1.83 -42.09 -26.24
CA LEU A 3 -1.40 -40.82 -26.84
C LEU A 3 -1.30 -40.91 -28.37
N ASP A 4 -1.25 -39.74 -29.03
CA ASP A 4 -0.17 -39.49 -30.00
C ASP A 4 0.28 -38.00 -30.01
N ARG A 5 1.36 -37.67 -30.73
CA ARG A 5 1.99 -36.34 -30.84
C ARG A 5 2.36 -36.00 -32.30
N GLN A 6 2.57 -34.70 -32.52
CA GLN A 6 3.42 -34.06 -33.56
C GLN A 6 2.77 -33.45 -34.82
N VAL A 7 3.57 -32.58 -35.44
CA VAL A 7 3.53 -31.98 -36.78
C VAL A 7 2.36 -31.07 -37.15
N TRP A 8 2.55 -29.77 -36.89
CA TRP A 8 2.01 -28.69 -37.72
C TRP A 8 3.14 -28.04 -38.55
N ARG A 9 3.00 -27.96 -39.88
CA ARG A 9 3.89 -27.12 -40.73
C ARG A 9 3.23 -26.57 -42.01
N ARG A 10 3.16 -25.23 -42.06
CA ARG A 10 3.38 -24.33 -43.21
C ARG A 10 2.52 -24.48 -44.49
N ARG A 11 1.72 -23.44 -44.74
CA ARG A 11 1.90 -22.35 -45.75
C ARG A 11 1.22 -21.09 -45.17
N GLY A 12 1.61 -19.82 -45.39
CA GLY A 12 2.61 -19.21 -46.27
C GLY A 12 1.98 -18.69 -47.58
N LEU A 13 2.08 -17.42 -48.00
CA LEU A 13 2.89 -16.28 -47.49
C LEU A 13 2.42 -14.93 -48.14
N LEU A 14 3.01 -13.81 -47.70
CA LEU A 14 3.31 -12.55 -48.44
C LEU A 14 2.34 -11.33 -48.53
N SER A 15 2.99 -10.16 -48.42
CA SER A 15 2.74 -8.84 -49.03
C SER A 15 1.60 -7.93 -48.54
N ALA A 16 1.76 -6.59 -48.48
CA ALA A 16 2.99 -5.76 -48.50
C ALA A 16 2.68 -4.32 -48.02
N CYS A 17 3.71 -3.59 -47.58
CA CYS A 17 3.65 -2.12 -47.40
C CYS A 17 4.14 -1.39 -48.66
N THR A 18 3.62 -0.18 -48.91
CA THR A 18 4.40 1.02 -49.32
C THR A 18 3.47 2.24 -49.32
N VAL A 19 3.95 3.38 -48.83
CA VAL A 19 3.34 4.71 -49.02
C VAL A 19 4.13 5.43 -50.09
N LEU A 20 3.45 6.06 -51.06
CA LEU A 20 4.06 6.95 -52.04
C LEU A 20 3.17 8.19 -52.26
N THR A 21 3.82 9.34 -52.47
CA THR A 21 3.21 10.64 -52.73
C THR A 21 3.15 10.92 -54.24
N LEU A 22 2.18 11.74 -54.69
CA LEU A 22 2.41 12.83 -55.67
C LEU A 22 1.15 13.68 -55.96
N ASN A 23 1.34 14.99 -55.79
CA ASN A 23 0.81 16.17 -56.50
C ASN A 23 -0.44 16.12 -57.44
N SER A 24 -1.38 17.01 -57.10
CA SER A 24 -1.84 18.21 -57.87
C SER A 24 -3.00 18.18 -58.89
N LEU A 25 -3.56 19.40 -59.07
CA LEU A 25 -4.48 19.93 -60.09
C LEU A 25 -5.99 19.54 -60.02
N GLY A 26 -6.85 20.55 -60.18
CA GLY A 26 -8.30 20.39 -60.46
C GLY A 26 -9.22 21.47 -59.87
N ALA A 27 -9.65 22.45 -60.68
CA ALA A 27 -10.68 23.46 -60.34
C ALA A 27 -12.08 22.81 -60.06
N GLY A 28 -13.08 23.46 -59.46
CA GLY A 28 -13.30 24.86 -59.08
C GLY A 28 -14.81 25.14 -58.93
N LEU A 29 -15.24 26.41 -58.89
CA LEU A 29 -16.63 26.92 -58.73
C LEU A 29 -17.25 26.74 -57.33
N GLY A 30 -17.88 27.75 -56.70
CA GLY A 30 -17.90 29.17 -57.05
C GLY A 30 -18.91 30.02 -56.24
N ALA A 31 -18.55 31.29 -55.99
CA ALA A 31 -19.37 32.41 -55.48
C ALA A 31 -19.98 32.29 -54.06
N SER A 32 -20.28 33.37 -53.32
CA SER A 32 -20.07 34.82 -53.57
C SER A 32 -19.59 35.53 -52.29
N ALA A 33 -18.83 36.62 -52.45
CA ALA A 33 -18.41 37.52 -51.37
C ALA A 33 -18.99 38.95 -51.58
N SER A 34 -18.85 39.81 -50.57
CA SER A 34 -19.09 41.26 -50.68
C SER A 34 -18.06 42.07 -49.87
N GLU A 35 -17.13 42.68 -50.59
CA GLU A 35 -16.19 43.76 -50.19
C GLU A 35 -16.95 45.10 -49.93
N PRO A 36 -16.36 46.30 -49.61
CA PRO A 36 -15.05 46.87 -50.04
C PRO A 36 -14.41 47.91 -49.03
N PRO A 37 -13.66 48.98 -49.42
CA PRO A 37 -12.44 49.09 -50.27
C PRO A 37 -11.23 49.86 -49.65
N VAL A 38 -10.01 49.37 -49.92
CA VAL A 38 -8.90 50.01 -50.69
C VAL A 38 -8.59 51.54 -50.58
N PHE A 39 -7.43 51.88 -49.95
CA PHE A 39 -6.35 52.88 -50.31
C PHE A 39 -6.66 54.41 -50.51
N PRO A 40 -5.67 55.35 -50.65
CA PRO A 40 -4.27 55.47 -50.15
C PRO A 40 -3.79 56.88 -49.63
N ILE A 41 -2.64 56.94 -48.90
CA ILE A 41 -1.55 58.00 -48.94
C ILE A 41 -1.88 59.46 -48.45
N GLU A 42 -1.04 60.29 -47.77
CA GLU A 42 0.43 60.36 -47.53
C GLU A 42 0.85 61.01 -46.16
N ALA A 43 2.17 61.11 -45.92
CA ALA A 43 2.92 62.11 -45.12
C ALA A 43 3.21 61.93 -43.60
N ASN A 44 4.41 61.40 -43.31
CA ASN A 44 5.51 61.98 -42.49
C ASN A 44 5.26 62.60 -41.08
N ALA A 45 6.10 62.37 -40.05
CA ALA A 45 7.35 61.58 -39.96
C ALA A 45 7.77 61.26 -38.51
N SER A 46 8.59 60.19 -38.36
CA SER A 46 9.60 59.92 -37.31
C SER A 46 9.18 59.82 -35.82
N ALA A 47 9.75 58.92 -35.00
CA ALA A 47 11.01 58.18 -35.17
C ALA A 47 10.93 56.69 -34.74
N SER A 48 11.38 55.82 -35.65
CA SER A 48 12.18 54.61 -35.43
C SER A 48 11.97 53.77 -34.15
N VAL A 49 10.98 52.87 -34.18
CA VAL A 49 11.09 51.58 -33.46
C VAL A 49 11.97 50.66 -34.29
N ILE A 50 13.13 50.26 -33.76
CA ILE A 50 13.90 49.15 -34.35
C ILE A 50 13.18 47.85 -33.99
N ALA A 51 12.52 47.25 -34.98
CA ALA A 51 12.02 45.89 -34.88
C ALA A 51 13.21 44.92 -34.84
N GLN A 52 13.67 44.56 -33.63
CA GLN A 52 14.45 43.35 -33.48
C GLN A 52 13.51 42.17 -33.75
N THR A 53 13.83 41.40 -34.79
CA THR A 53 13.32 40.05 -34.95
C THR A 53 13.55 39.26 -33.66
N PRO A 54 12.63 38.36 -33.27
CA PRO A 54 12.94 37.39 -32.23
C PRO A 54 14.15 36.58 -32.70
N GLY A 55 15.31 36.82 -32.09
CA GLY A 55 16.50 36.06 -32.39
C GLY A 55 16.30 34.62 -31.95
N ASP A 56 16.64 33.66 -32.80
CA ASP A 56 16.73 32.24 -32.44
C ASP A 56 17.90 32.00 -31.47
N THR A 57 17.77 32.49 -30.23
CA THR A 57 18.51 31.97 -29.09
C THR A 57 17.92 30.62 -28.73
N ALA A 58 18.13 29.63 -29.61
CA ALA A 58 17.82 28.25 -29.33
C ALA A 58 18.56 27.84 -28.06
N GLU A 59 17.82 27.59 -26.97
CA GLU A 59 18.40 27.22 -25.68
C GLU A 59 19.38 26.08 -25.87
N THR A 60 20.66 26.34 -25.61
CA THR A 60 21.73 25.36 -25.73
C THR A 60 21.61 24.39 -24.58
N LEU A 61 20.76 23.38 -24.76
CA LEU A 61 20.59 22.19 -23.93
C LEU A 61 21.96 21.73 -23.42
N VAL A 62 22.15 21.74 -22.09
CA VAL A 62 23.40 21.31 -21.44
C VAL A 62 23.17 19.99 -20.69
N LEU A 63 24.14 19.09 -20.77
CA LEU A 63 24.22 17.94 -19.86
C LEU A 63 24.82 18.40 -18.52
N GLY A 64 24.03 18.35 -17.45
CA GLY A 64 24.54 18.51 -16.09
C GLY A 64 25.01 17.16 -15.54
N VAL A 65 26.19 17.09 -14.94
CA VAL A 65 26.71 15.87 -14.30
C VAL A 65 26.93 16.13 -12.81
N VAL A 66 26.15 15.45 -11.96
CA VAL A 66 26.27 15.57 -10.50
C VAL A 66 27.56 14.89 -10.03
N ARG A 67 28.41 15.65 -9.35
CA ARG A 67 29.69 15.18 -8.82
C ARG A 67 29.51 14.07 -7.79
N SER A 68 30.32 13.02 -7.86
CA SER A 68 30.36 12.00 -6.80
C SER A 68 31.16 12.51 -5.60
N ASN A 69 30.67 12.21 -4.40
CA ASN A 69 31.37 12.52 -3.14
C ASN A 69 32.62 11.66 -2.93
N ASP A 70 32.81 10.59 -3.71
CA ASP A 70 34.08 9.85 -3.79
C ASP A 70 35.02 10.53 -4.81
N THR A 71 36.11 11.10 -4.31
CA THR A 71 37.09 11.85 -5.11
C THR A 71 37.87 10.99 -6.09
N THR A 72 38.04 9.69 -5.80
CA THR A 72 38.76 8.75 -6.68
C THR A 72 37.83 8.26 -7.80
N GLN A 73 36.57 7.98 -7.45
CA GLN A 73 35.53 7.66 -8.42
C GLN A 73 35.26 8.83 -9.37
N TRP A 74 35.27 10.07 -8.86
CA TRP A 74 35.02 11.25 -9.67
C TRP A 74 36.08 11.48 -10.77
N SER A 75 37.38 11.29 -10.48
CA SER A 75 38.42 11.44 -11.51
C SER A 75 38.23 10.47 -12.67
N ASP A 76 37.82 9.23 -12.41
CA ASP A 76 37.56 8.24 -13.45
C ASP A 76 36.29 8.57 -14.25
N VAL A 77 35.21 8.98 -13.57
CA VAL A 77 33.96 9.47 -14.20
C VAL A 77 34.25 10.65 -15.14
N GLN A 78 35.00 11.66 -14.67
CA GLN A 78 35.40 12.84 -15.45
C GLN A 78 36.30 12.46 -16.63
N ALA A 79 37.27 11.54 -16.41
CA ALA A 79 38.14 11.02 -17.46
C ALA A 79 37.43 10.14 -18.50
N ARG A 80 36.25 9.56 -18.21
CA ARG A 80 35.35 9.00 -19.23
C ARG A 80 34.59 10.08 -19.98
N LEU A 81 33.94 11.01 -19.27
CA LEU A 81 33.11 12.05 -19.86
C LEU A 81 33.85 12.88 -20.92
N THR A 82 35.07 13.34 -20.61
CA THR A 82 35.92 14.08 -21.55
C THR A 82 36.27 13.28 -22.82
N ARG A 83 36.29 11.94 -22.76
CA ARG A 83 36.53 11.06 -23.93
C ARG A 83 35.25 10.87 -24.78
N THR A 84 34.07 11.21 -24.28
CA THR A 84 32.82 11.08 -25.04
C THR A 84 32.58 12.17 -26.07
N GLY A 85 33.24 13.33 -25.93
CA GLY A 85 33.02 14.54 -26.73
C GLY A 85 31.76 15.35 -26.36
N VAL A 86 30.84 14.78 -25.57
CA VAL A 86 29.62 15.46 -25.12
C VAL A 86 29.97 16.66 -24.24
N ALA A 87 29.46 17.84 -24.58
CA ALA A 87 29.60 19.03 -23.74
C ALA A 87 28.78 18.89 -22.45
N TYR A 88 29.42 19.08 -21.29
CA TYR A 88 28.77 18.97 -19.98
C TYR A 88 29.18 20.08 -19.02
N ARG A 89 28.32 20.38 -18.04
CA ARG A 89 28.64 21.15 -16.83
C ARG A 89 28.70 20.21 -15.64
N VAL A 90 29.67 20.40 -14.76
CA VAL A 90 29.67 19.77 -13.44
C VAL A 90 28.60 20.45 -12.59
N VAL A 91 27.79 19.66 -11.89
CA VAL A 91 26.89 20.12 -10.83
C VAL A 91 27.54 19.71 -9.52
N GLU A 92 28.04 20.70 -8.77
CA GLU A 92 28.65 20.46 -7.46
C GLU A 92 27.55 20.10 -6.43
N PRO A 93 27.86 19.33 -5.35
CA PRO A 93 26.84 18.80 -4.45
C PRO A 93 25.95 19.85 -3.78
N GLU A 94 26.45 21.08 -3.61
CA GLU A 94 25.75 22.24 -3.04
C GLU A 94 24.77 22.88 -4.04
N GLN A 95 25.07 22.77 -5.34
CA GLN A 95 24.17 23.22 -6.42
C GLN A 95 23.01 22.25 -6.61
N PHE A 96 23.24 20.96 -6.32
CA PHE A 96 22.21 19.91 -6.33
C PHE A 96 21.41 19.86 -5.01
N GLN A 97 20.92 21.03 -4.55
CA GLN A 97 20.10 21.18 -3.33
C GLN A 97 18.77 21.93 -3.56
N THR A 98 18.59 22.61 -4.70
CA THR A 98 17.33 23.27 -5.06
C THR A 98 17.02 23.14 -6.54
N LEU A 99 15.73 23.14 -6.90
CA LEU A 99 15.29 23.15 -8.30
C LEU A 99 15.80 24.40 -9.05
N GLN A 100 15.72 25.57 -8.43
CA GLN A 100 16.12 26.84 -9.04
C GLN A 100 17.61 26.89 -9.39
N ALA A 101 18.48 26.29 -8.58
CA ALA A 101 19.90 26.15 -8.90
C ALA A 101 20.13 25.26 -10.13
N LEU A 102 19.43 24.13 -10.24
CA LEU A 102 19.50 23.26 -11.44
C LEU A 102 18.97 23.97 -12.69
N GLN A 103 17.82 24.64 -12.61
CA GLN A 103 17.22 25.38 -13.72
C GLN A 103 18.12 26.52 -14.20
N THR A 104 18.75 27.26 -13.28
CA THR A 104 19.72 28.32 -13.60
C THR A 104 20.97 27.76 -14.28
N LEU A 105 21.40 26.55 -13.91
CA LEU A 105 22.61 25.91 -14.43
C LEU A 105 22.40 25.19 -15.78
N LEU A 106 21.20 24.66 -16.04
CA LEU A 106 20.92 23.68 -17.11
C LEU A 106 19.71 24.00 -17.99
N GLY A 107 18.94 25.04 -17.68
CA GLY A 107 17.64 25.33 -18.32
C GLY A 107 16.51 24.42 -17.83
N ASN A 108 15.27 24.75 -18.19
CA ASN A 108 14.07 24.03 -17.69
C ASN A 108 13.90 22.62 -18.27
N GLN A 109 14.42 22.36 -19.47
CA GLN A 109 14.33 21.06 -20.15
C GLN A 109 15.69 20.31 -20.21
N GLY A 110 16.66 20.69 -19.38
CA GLY A 110 18.00 20.09 -19.39
C GLY A 110 18.04 18.58 -19.16
N VAL A 111 19.21 17.97 -19.36
CA VAL A 111 19.46 16.57 -18.98
C VAL A 111 20.42 16.56 -17.80
N LEU A 112 20.01 15.91 -16.71
CA LEU A 112 20.83 15.72 -15.51
C LEU A 112 21.34 14.27 -15.46
N PHE A 113 22.62 14.05 -15.17
CA PHE A 113 23.24 12.73 -15.04
C PHE A 113 23.80 12.54 -13.63
N LEU A 114 23.38 11.46 -12.96
CA LEU A 114 23.85 11.04 -11.63
C LEU A 114 24.73 9.78 -11.77
N PRO A 115 26.05 9.93 -12.04
CA PRO A 115 26.97 8.81 -12.07
C PRO A 115 27.19 8.23 -10.67
N ASN A 116 26.79 6.97 -10.48
CA ASN A 116 27.14 6.14 -9.31
C ASN A 116 26.70 6.67 -7.93
N GLN A 117 25.68 7.55 -7.87
CA GLN A 117 25.26 8.27 -6.67
C GLN A 117 24.60 7.37 -5.61
N SER A 118 25.41 6.56 -4.92
CA SER A 118 24.94 5.53 -3.98
C SER A 118 24.25 6.07 -2.73
N LEU A 119 24.49 7.33 -2.38
CA LEU A 119 23.84 8.04 -1.28
C LEU A 119 23.25 9.36 -1.80
N LEU A 120 21.92 9.50 -1.68
CA LEU A 120 21.15 10.71 -1.91
C LEU A 120 20.36 11.06 -0.64
N SER A 121 20.16 12.35 -0.36
CA SER A 121 19.24 12.82 0.69
C SER A 121 17.78 12.80 0.21
N ALA A 122 16.83 13.01 1.13
CA ALA A 122 15.42 13.10 0.77
C ALA A 122 15.10 14.39 -0.01
N GLU A 123 15.76 15.49 0.37
CA GLU A 123 15.71 16.80 -0.28
C GLU A 123 16.20 16.69 -1.73
N GLN A 124 17.32 15.99 -1.97
CA GLN A 124 17.85 15.75 -3.31
C GLN A 124 16.87 14.94 -4.18
N VAL A 125 16.17 13.96 -3.61
CA VAL A 125 15.16 13.17 -4.34
C VAL A 125 13.88 13.96 -4.61
N GLU A 126 13.52 14.90 -3.74
CA GLU A 126 12.43 15.85 -4.02
C GLU A 126 12.83 16.87 -5.11
N VAL A 127 14.07 17.34 -5.14
CA VAL A 127 14.61 18.16 -6.24
C VAL A 127 14.58 17.39 -7.57
N LEU A 128 14.95 16.10 -7.59
CA LEU A 128 14.81 15.24 -8.78
C LEU A 128 13.34 15.06 -9.21
N ARG A 129 12.41 14.96 -8.25
CA ARG A 129 10.96 14.86 -8.52
C ARG A 129 10.44 16.12 -9.19
N GLN A 130 10.79 17.29 -8.66
CA GLN A 130 10.38 18.57 -9.22
C GLN A 130 11.06 18.84 -10.58
N TRP A 131 12.31 18.40 -10.76
CA TRP A 131 13.02 18.47 -12.03
C TRP A 131 12.31 17.69 -13.15
N LEU A 132 11.91 16.44 -12.89
CA LEU A 132 11.13 15.65 -13.84
C LEU A 132 9.73 16.24 -14.08
N GLN A 133 9.06 16.74 -13.04
CA GLN A 133 7.76 17.42 -13.19
C GLN A 133 7.85 18.70 -14.04
N GLY A 134 8.98 19.41 -14.00
CA GLY A 134 9.26 20.60 -14.83
C GLY A 134 9.57 20.30 -16.30
N GLY A 135 9.57 19.04 -16.74
CA GLY A 135 9.98 18.63 -18.08
C GLY A 135 11.48 18.38 -18.23
N GLY A 136 12.24 18.41 -17.14
CA GLY A 136 13.63 17.97 -17.09
C GLY A 136 13.77 16.48 -17.37
N ARG A 137 14.99 16.05 -17.69
CA ARG A 137 15.34 14.66 -18.02
C ARG A 137 16.46 14.15 -17.14
N LEU A 138 16.52 12.83 -16.93
CA LEU A 138 17.42 12.22 -15.95
C LEU A 138 18.11 10.96 -16.51
N ILE A 139 19.42 10.90 -16.35
CA ILE A 139 20.24 9.70 -16.54
C ILE A 139 20.79 9.30 -15.17
N VAL A 140 20.79 8.01 -14.85
CA VAL A 140 21.38 7.48 -13.61
C VAL A 140 22.21 6.25 -13.92
N SER A 141 23.31 6.03 -13.18
CA SER A 141 24.12 4.82 -13.31
C SER A 141 24.60 4.28 -11.97
N GLY A 142 24.91 2.98 -11.91
CA GLY A 142 25.38 2.34 -10.69
C GLY A 142 24.26 2.14 -9.65
N PRO A 143 24.63 1.74 -8.42
CA PRO A 143 23.68 1.40 -7.36
C PRO A 143 23.12 2.67 -6.68
N VAL A 144 22.44 3.53 -7.44
CA VAL A 144 21.93 4.83 -6.99
C VAL A 144 20.98 4.70 -5.80
N GLY A 145 21.22 5.51 -4.76
CA GLY A 145 20.45 5.51 -3.51
C GLY A 145 20.55 4.24 -2.64
N SER A 146 21.36 3.24 -3.01
CA SER A 146 21.49 1.96 -2.28
C SER A 146 21.95 2.09 -0.81
N ARG A 147 22.58 3.21 -0.47
CA ARG A 147 23.04 3.56 0.89
C ARG A 147 22.16 4.62 1.57
N SER A 148 21.14 5.14 0.89
CA SER A 148 20.16 6.05 1.47
C SER A 148 19.18 5.33 2.40
N SER A 149 18.43 6.09 3.20
CA SER A 149 17.37 5.55 4.06
C SER A 149 16.27 4.83 3.26
N GLN A 150 15.54 3.91 3.90
CA GLN A 150 14.51 3.10 3.27
C GLN A 150 13.43 3.94 2.55
N PHE A 151 13.02 5.07 3.13
CA PHE A 151 12.08 6.02 2.53
C PHE A 151 12.62 6.66 1.24
N VAL A 152 13.91 6.98 1.20
CA VAL A 152 14.57 7.53 0.01
C VAL A 152 14.71 6.45 -1.06
N GLN A 153 15.06 5.22 -0.68
CA GLN A 153 15.08 4.07 -1.61
C GLN A 153 13.70 3.79 -2.21
N GLN A 154 12.61 3.85 -1.42
CA GLN A 154 11.23 3.73 -1.90
C GLN A 154 10.85 4.88 -2.83
N SER A 155 11.22 6.12 -2.49
CA SER A 155 10.99 7.28 -3.35
C SER A 155 11.71 7.17 -4.69
N LEU A 156 12.98 6.72 -4.70
CA LEU A 156 13.76 6.49 -5.91
C LEU A 156 13.21 5.34 -6.76
N ARG A 157 12.73 4.25 -6.15
CA ARG A 157 12.05 3.14 -6.86
C ARG A 157 10.86 3.63 -7.68
N SER A 158 10.07 4.57 -7.15
CA SER A 158 8.96 5.17 -7.90
C SER A 158 9.42 6.23 -8.90
N LEU A 159 10.47 6.98 -8.59
CA LEU A 159 10.90 8.13 -9.38
C LEU A 159 11.72 7.75 -10.63
N LEU A 160 12.53 6.70 -10.53
CA LEU A 160 13.46 6.28 -11.58
C LEU A 160 12.86 5.26 -12.57
N GLY A 161 11.66 4.75 -12.30
CA GLY A 161 11.06 3.62 -13.04
C GLY A 161 11.78 2.27 -12.86
N ALA A 162 12.89 2.24 -12.13
CA ALA A 162 13.62 1.02 -11.80
C ALA A 162 14.46 1.17 -10.53
N TYR A 163 14.96 0.06 -10.00
CA TYR A 163 16.01 0.05 -8.98
C TYR A 163 17.06 -1.03 -9.21
N TRP A 164 18.25 -0.81 -8.65
CA TRP A 164 19.34 -1.78 -8.60
C TRP A 164 19.01 -2.89 -7.60
N SER A 165 18.80 -4.12 -8.08
CA SER A 165 18.46 -5.28 -7.24
C SER A 165 19.68 -5.97 -6.64
N SER A 166 20.68 -6.26 -7.47
CA SER A 166 21.87 -7.01 -7.07
C SER A 166 22.98 -6.79 -8.10
N SER A 167 24.23 -6.69 -7.67
CA SER A 167 25.39 -6.77 -8.57
C SER A 167 25.46 -8.16 -9.24
N LEU A 168 26.17 -8.24 -10.37
CA LEU A 168 26.46 -9.51 -11.05
C LEU A 168 27.71 -10.18 -10.46
N ASP A 169 27.65 -11.49 -10.22
CA ASP A 169 28.78 -12.28 -9.69
C ASP A 169 29.96 -12.39 -10.69
N ARG A 170 29.70 -12.14 -11.98
CA ARG A 170 30.66 -12.17 -13.09
C ARG A 170 30.28 -11.12 -14.13
N SER A 171 31.25 -10.67 -14.90
CA SER A 171 31.00 -9.80 -16.04
C SER A 171 30.16 -10.49 -17.13
N ALA A 172 29.44 -9.69 -17.91
CA ALA A 172 28.48 -10.11 -18.91
C ALA A 172 28.68 -9.36 -20.24
N GLY A 173 27.95 -9.79 -21.28
CA GLY A 173 27.65 -8.97 -22.45
C GLY A 173 26.38 -8.14 -22.27
N LEU A 174 26.14 -7.18 -23.14
CA LEU A 174 24.86 -6.48 -23.28
C LEU A 174 24.23 -6.76 -24.64
N SER A 175 22.94 -7.09 -24.64
CA SER A 175 22.11 -7.07 -25.86
C SER A 175 20.95 -6.08 -25.74
N VAL A 176 20.92 -5.13 -26.66
CA VAL A 176 19.78 -4.22 -26.88
C VAL A 176 18.62 -5.03 -27.45
N ARG A 177 17.41 -4.86 -26.90
CA ARG A 177 16.23 -5.57 -27.42
C ARG A 177 15.83 -5.02 -28.79
N ARG A 178 15.28 -5.89 -29.64
CA ARG A 178 14.98 -5.59 -31.07
C ARG A 178 14.07 -4.37 -31.23
N GLU A 179 13.12 -4.19 -30.33
CA GLU A 179 12.19 -3.06 -30.28
C GLU A 179 12.86 -1.70 -29.97
N PHE A 180 14.07 -1.69 -29.38
CA PHE A 180 14.82 -0.47 -29.06
C PHE A 180 16.06 -0.23 -29.92
N GLN A 181 16.46 -1.22 -30.74
CA GLN A 181 17.64 -1.18 -31.60
C GLN A 181 17.76 0.11 -32.45
N SER A 182 16.66 0.56 -33.05
CA SER A 182 16.59 1.78 -33.86
C SER A 182 16.66 3.11 -33.08
N ARG A 183 16.31 3.11 -31.78
CA ARG A 183 16.32 4.33 -30.92
C ARG A 183 17.54 4.42 -30.01
N TRP A 184 18.19 3.31 -29.71
CA TRP A 184 19.34 3.22 -28.80
C TRP A 184 20.64 2.78 -29.50
N GLY A 185 20.65 2.74 -30.83
CA GLY A 185 21.89 2.62 -31.63
C GLY A 185 22.50 1.23 -31.70
N GLY A 186 21.70 0.17 -31.55
CA GLY A 186 22.15 -1.22 -31.74
C GLY A 186 21.76 -1.74 -33.12
N THR A 187 22.71 -2.04 -34.00
CA THR A 187 22.43 -2.82 -35.22
C THR A 187 22.41 -4.31 -34.90
N ALA A 188 21.82 -5.13 -35.80
CA ALA A 188 21.87 -6.59 -35.67
C ALA A 188 23.30 -7.16 -35.70
N ASP A 189 24.24 -6.43 -36.32
CA ASP A 189 25.65 -6.77 -36.46
C ASP A 189 26.57 -6.10 -35.42
N THR A 190 26.00 -5.39 -34.43
CA THR A 190 26.79 -4.82 -33.33
C THR A 190 27.27 -5.95 -32.41
N PRO A 191 28.59 -6.17 -32.21
CA PRO A 191 29.07 -7.24 -31.35
C PRO A 191 28.62 -7.04 -29.89
N PRO A 192 28.22 -8.10 -29.16
CA PRO A 192 27.83 -7.99 -27.76
C PRO A 192 28.99 -7.46 -26.92
N GLU A 193 28.71 -6.52 -26.01
CA GLU A 193 29.72 -5.80 -25.21
C GLU A 193 30.30 -6.67 -24.08
N ALA A 194 31.05 -7.70 -24.45
CA ALA A 194 31.54 -8.73 -23.54
C ALA A 194 32.58 -8.18 -22.53
N GLY A 195 32.26 -8.30 -21.24
CA GLY A 195 33.21 -8.01 -20.15
C GLY A 195 32.74 -6.95 -19.15
N LEU A 196 31.51 -6.44 -19.27
CA LEU A 196 30.96 -5.43 -18.37
C LEU A 196 30.54 -6.04 -17.01
N GLN A 197 31.03 -5.48 -15.90
CA GLN A 197 30.46 -5.70 -14.57
C GLN A 197 29.35 -4.67 -14.30
N GLY A 198 28.29 -5.09 -13.63
CA GLY A 198 27.14 -4.26 -13.32
C GLY A 198 26.22 -4.94 -12.33
N GLY A 199 24.91 -4.69 -12.45
CA GLY A 199 23.86 -5.28 -11.64
C GLY A 199 22.54 -5.38 -12.39
N VAL A 200 21.63 -6.18 -11.84
CA VAL A 200 20.27 -6.35 -12.37
C VAL A 200 19.42 -5.15 -11.97
N LEU A 201 18.77 -4.54 -12.96
CA LEU A 201 17.72 -3.55 -12.74
C LEU A 201 16.36 -4.26 -12.68
N ILE A 202 15.48 -3.77 -11.81
CA ILE A 202 14.09 -4.22 -11.71
C ILE A 202 13.19 -3.03 -12.07
N PRO A 203 12.45 -3.08 -13.21
CA PRO A 203 11.43 -2.08 -13.54
C PRO A 203 10.31 -2.04 -12.49
N THR A 204 9.76 -0.86 -12.23
CA THR A 204 8.75 -0.61 -11.18
C THR A 204 7.45 0.02 -11.70
N GLY A 205 7.48 0.75 -12.83
CA GLY A 205 6.32 1.38 -13.45
C GLY A 205 5.80 0.65 -14.69
N LEU A 206 4.55 0.93 -15.09
CA LEU A 206 3.95 0.41 -16.33
C LEU A 206 4.56 1.05 -17.59
N ASP A 207 5.22 2.20 -17.44
CA ASP A 207 5.97 2.94 -18.44
C ASP A 207 7.45 2.52 -18.52
N SER A 208 7.89 1.64 -17.64
CA SER A 208 9.31 1.34 -17.39
C SER A 208 9.80 0.20 -18.27
N GLN A 209 10.47 0.54 -19.37
CA GLN A 209 10.80 -0.36 -20.46
C GLN A 209 12.24 -0.87 -20.38
N THR A 210 12.44 -2.19 -20.48
CA THR A 210 13.79 -2.79 -20.55
C THR A 210 14.38 -2.59 -21.94
N VAL A 211 15.30 -1.63 -22.06
CA VAL A 211 16.00 -1.28 -23.31
C VAL A 211 17.03 -2.33 -23.70
N ALA A 212 17.82 -2.78 -22.72
CA ALA A 212 18.85 -3.79 -22.88
C ALA A 212 18.89 -4.74 -21.69
N ALA A 213 19.40 -5.94 -21.95
CA ALA A 213 19.54 -7.00 -20.97
C ALA A 213 20.98 -7.53 -20.94
N TRP A 214 21.37 -8.08 -19.79
CA TRP A 214 22.63 -8.80 -19.66
C TRP A 214 22.56 -10.11 -20.44
N ASP A 215 23.62 -10.45 -21.16
CA ASP A 215 23.77 -11.73 -21.86
C ASP A 215 24.17 -12.84 -20.88
N GLN A 216 23.24 -13.12 -19.98
CA GLN A 216 23.25 -14.21 -19.01
C GLN A 216 21.90 -14.95 -19.04
N GLN A 217 21.82 -16.09 -18.35
CA GLN A 217 20.60 -16.90 -18.31
C GLN A 217 19.41 -16.09 -17.78
N GLY A 218 18.29 -16.11 -18.53
CA GLY A 218 17.09 -15.33 -18.22
C GLY A 218 17.09 -13.88 -18.74
N LYS A 219 18.18 -13.39 -19.36
CA LYS A 219 18.32 -12.01 -19.89
C LYS A 219 17.79 -10.92 -18.92
N PRO A 220 18.36 -10.81 -17.71
CA PRO A 220 17.90 -9.84 -16.71
C PRO A 220 18.14 -8.39 -17.18
N PRO A 221 17.28 -7.42 -16.84
CA PRO A 221 17.40 -6.04 -17.30
C PRO A 221 18.72 -5.39 -16.88
N ALA A 222 19.33 -4.68 -17.84
CA ALA A 222 20.60 -3.98 -17.69
C ALA A 222 20.49 -2.49 -18.01
N VAL A 223 19.54 -2.11 -18.87
CA VAL A 223 19.12 -0.71 -19.07
C VAL A 223 17.60 -0.68 -19.01
N VAL A 224 17.06 0.21 -18.18
CA VAL A 224 15.62 0.47 -18.10
C VAL A 224 15.38 1.96 -18.34
N ALA A 225 14.36 2.31 -19.12
CA ALA A 225 14.00 3.68 -19.42
C ALA A 225 12.50 3.94 -19.29
N THR A 226 12.15 5.15 -18.86
CA THR A 226 10.78 5.72 -18.94
C THR A 226 10.77 6.80 -20.03
N GLN A 227 9.73 7.65 -20.10
CA GLN A 227 9.75 8.80 -21.02
C GLN A 227 10.83 9.84 -20.68
N GLN A 228 11.22 9.97 -19.41
CA GLN A 228 12.14 11.02 -18.93
C GLN A 228 13.36 10.51 -18.15
N VAL A 229 13.43 9.21 -17.83
CA VAL A 229 14.53 8.60 -17.07
C VAL A 229 15.22 7.51 -17.89
N ALA A 230 16.55 7.43 -17.79
CA ALA A 230 17.38 6.34 -18.30
C ALA A 230 18.29 5.79 -17.18
N PHE A 231 18.08 4.54 -16.78
CA PHE A 231 18.86 3.85 -15.74
C PHE A 231 19.85 2.87 -16.40
N LEU A 232 21.15 3.12 -16.23
CA LEU A 232 22.26 2.28 -16.69
C LEU A 232 22.75 1.35 -15.57
N GLY A 233 22.66 0.04 -15.79
CA GLY A 233 22.89 -1.00 -14.77
C GLY A 233 24.36 -1.29 -14.43
N TRP A 234 25.31 -0.40 -14.69
CA TRP A 234 26.72 -0.58 -14.32
C TRP A 234 27.30 0.68 -13.67
N GLN A 235 28.45 0.54 -13.01
CA GLN A 235 29.17 1.69 -12.47
C GLN A 235 29.96 2.38 -13.59
N TRP A 236 29.59 3.62 -13.87
CA TRP A 236 30.27 4.49 -14.84
C TRP A 236 31.70 4.79 -14.40
N GLY A 237 32.63 4.97 -15.33
CA GLY A 237 34.01 5.34 -14.98
C GLY A 237 34.97 4.15 -14.80
N THR A 238 34.49 3.04 -14.24
CA THR A 238 35.33 1.98 -13.65
C THR A 238 36.35 1.34 -14.60
N ASN A 239 37.42 0.78 -14.02
CA ASN A 239 38.69 0.51 -14.71
C ASN A 239 38.74 -0.82 -15.48
N THR A 240 38.07 -0.87 -16.63
CA THR A 240 38.49 -1.72 -17.76
C THR A 240 38.51 -0.92 -19.07
N PRO A 241 39.37 -1.26 -20.06
CA PRO A 241 39.35 -0.60 -21.36
C PRO A 241 38.04 -0.79 -22.14
N ILE A 242 37.33 -1.90 -21.89
CA ILE A 242 36.07 -2.25 -22.58
C ILE A 242 34.95 -1.30 -22.14
N MET A 243 34.84 -1.02 -20.84
CA MET A 243 33.88 -0.05 -20.29
C MET A 243 34.04 1.36 -20.89
N ALA A 244 35.27 1.77 -21.24
CA ALA A 244 35.54 3.11 -21.73
C ALA A 244 34.79 3.49 -23.03
N ASN A 245 34.57 2.51 -23.90
CA ASN A 245 33.85 2.69 -25.16
C ASN A 245 32.33 2.49 -24.99
N SER A 246 31.93 1.59 -24.08
CA SER A 246 30.52 1.31 -23.78
C SER A 246 29.85 2.47 -23.05
N ASP A 247 30.49 3.05 -22.02
CA ASP A 247 30.02 4.27 -21.33
C ASP A 247 29.67 5.37 -22.35
N GLY A 248 30.66 5.79 -23.16
CA GLY A 248 30.50 6.84 -24.17
C GLY A 248 29.56 6.52 -25.34
N ARG A 249 29.12 5.25 -25.49
CA ARG A 249 28.03 4.86 -26.39
C ARG A 249 26.69 5.06 -25.70
N TRP A 250 26.53 4.52 -24.49
CA TRP A 250 25.26 4.51 -23.76
C TRP A 250 24.78 5.89 -23.31
N LEU A 251 25.67 6.81 -22.96
CA LEU A 251 25.27 8.21 -22.69
C LEU A 251 24.73 8.90 -23.96
N ARG A 252 25.37 8.72 -25.11
CA ARG A 252 24.88 9.29 -26.38
C ARG A 252 23.57 8.65 -26.83
N ALA A 253 23.40 7.33 -26.60
CA ALA A 253 22.13 6.64 -26.84
C ALA A 253 21.00 7.16 -25.92
N ALA A 254 21.28 7.42 -24.63
CA ALA A 254 20.30 8.02 -23.71
C ALA A 254 19.94 9.47 -24.10
N LEU A 255 20.92 10.27 -24.52
CA LEU A 255 20.69 11.64 -25.02
C LEU A 255 19.84 11.63 -26.31
N GLY A 256 20.14 10.76 -27.28
CA GLY A 256 19.35 10.62 -28.51
C GLY A 256 17.95 10.04 -28.27
N TYR A 257 17.80 9.09 -27.34
CA TYR A 257 16.49 8.59 -26.91
C TYR A 257 15.56 9.72 -26.41
N PHE A 258 16.15 10.70 -25.72
CA PHE A 258 15.48 11.91 -25.25
C PHE A 258 15.33 13.03 -26.32
N GLY A 259 15.81 12.84 -27.55
CA GLY A 259 15.82 13.88 -28.60
C GLY A 259 16.80 15.03 -28.33
N ALA A 260 17.85 14.78 -27.56
CA ALA A 260 18.90 15.74 -27.24
C ALA A 260 20.15 15.57 -28.14
N ASP A 261 19.98 15.14 -29.40
CA ASP A 261 21.07 14.76 -30.31
C ASP A 261 22.11 15.86 -30.55
N ARG A 262 21.73 17.14 -30.42
CA ARG A 262 22.65 18.28 -30.49
C ARG A 262 23.74 18.23 -29.39
N LEU A 263 23.46 17.64 -28.22
CA LEU A 263 24.46 17.36 -27.18
C LEU A 263 25.37 16.18 -27.53
N ALA A 264 24.87 15.19 -28.28
CA ALA A 264 25.64 14.02 -28.70
C ALA A 264 26.60 14.32 -29.88
N GLN A 265 26.47 15.48 -30.51
CA GLN A 265 27.21 15.91 -31.71
C GLN A 265 28.17 17.10 -31.46
N SER A 266 28.26 17.62 -30.24
CA SER A 266 29.16 18.73 -29.92
C SER A 266 30.63 18.34 -30.09
N ALA A 267 31.43 19.20 -30.74
CA ALA A 267 32.88 19.09 -30.71
C ALA A 267 33.43 19.43 -29.30
N PRO A 268 34.56 18.84 -28.87
CA PRO A 268 35.10 19.08 -27.53
C PRO A 268 35.61 20.52 -27.36
N VAL A 269 34.84 21.34 -26.65
CA VAL A 269 35.23 22.69 -26.25
C VAL A 269 36.31 22.60 -25.16
N GLN A 270 37.45 23.28 -25.37
CA GLN A 270 38.50 23.37 -24.35
C GLN A 270 37.97 24.13 -23.12
N SER A 271 38.44 23.72 -21.93
CA SER A 271 37.95 24.25 -20.66
C SER A 271 38.28 25.74 -20.47
N VAL A 272 37.30 26.61 -20.72
CA VAL A 272 37.37 28.02 -20.37
C VAL A 272 37.37 28.15 -18.85
N ARG A 273 38.49 28.61 -18.27
CA ARG A 273 38.52 29.09 -16.88
C ARG A 273 37.71 30.38 -16.79
N PRO A 274 36.95 30.62 -15.71
CA PRO A 274 36.39 31.94 -15.45
C PRO A 274 37.52 32.91 -15.07
N GLU A 275 37.95 33.74 -16.01
CA GLU A 275 38.79 34.90 -15.68
C GLU A 275 37.95 35.98 -14.99
N LEU A 276 38.44 36.50 -13.87
CA LEU A 276 37.82 37.61 -13.15
C LEU A 276 38.11 38.93 -13.87
N GLY A 277 37.33 39.20 -14.93
CA GLY A 277 37.38 40.43 -15.71
C GLY A 277 36.84 41.66 -14.96
N LEU A 278 37.61 42.16 -13.99
CA LEU A 278 37.38 43.48 -13.39
C LEU A 278 37.68 44.58 -14.42
N ALA A 279 36.66 45.37 -14.77
CA ALA A 279 36.78 46.42 -15.77
C ALA A 279 37.22 47.76 -15.16
N SER A 280 38.49 48.11 -15.31
CA SER A 280 38.94 49.52 -15.33
C SER A 280 40.19 49.71 -16.18
N THR A 281 40.22 50.81 -16.93
CA THR A 281 41.23 51.14 -17.95
C THR A 281 42.56 51.67 -17.37
N PRO A 282 43.65 51.70 -18.17
CA PRO A 282 45.01 51.58 -17.64
C PRO A 282 45.71 52.93 -17.38
N ASN A 283 46.93 52.86 -16.83
CA ASN A 283 48.01 53.67 -17.39
C ASN A 283 49.36 52.92 -17.46
N ARG A 284 50.25 53.45 -18.29
CA ARG A 284 51.51 52.89 -18.81
C ARG A 284 52.68 53.52 -18.02
N ILE A 285 53.86 52.91 -17.87
CA ILE A 285 55.03 53.13 -18.77
C ILE A 285 56.27 52.32 -18.30
N GLN A 286 56.99 51.76 -19.28
CA GLN A 286 58.43 51.39 -19.40
C GLN A 286 59.18 50.71 -18.23
N LEU A 287 59.89 49.57 -18.38
CA LEU A 287 60.96 49.08 -19.31
C LEU A 287 62.37 49.17 -18.67
N GLY A 288 62.95 48.02 -18.33
CA GLY A 288 64.31 47.89 -17.79
C GLY A 288 64.73 46.42 -17.60
N THR A 289 65.81 46.02 -18.27
CA THR A 289 66.39 44.66 -18.35
C THR A 289 67.78 44.61 -17.68
N PRO A 290 68.52 43.47 -17.65
CA PRO A 290 68.21 42.08 -17.26
C PRO A 290 69.29 41.51 -16.26
N GLY A 291 69.30 40.19 -15.94
CA GLY A 291 70.56 39.54 -15.50
C GLY A 291 70.49 38.25 -14.64
N THR A 292 70.88 37.12 -15.25
CA THR A 292 71.75 36.01 -14.74
C THR A 292 71.86 35.60 -13.24
N SER A 293 71.75 34.29 -13.01
CA SER A 293 72.32 33.49 -11.88
C SER A 293 73.88 33.44 -11.88
N PRO A 294 74.63 32.76 -10.96
CA PRO A 294 74.24 31.79 -9.90
C PRO A 294 74.99 31.91 -8.53
N GLY A 295 74.74 30.97 -7.60
CA GLY A 295 75.46 30.81 -6.31
C GLY A 295 74.80 31.53 -5.12
N THR A 296 75.07 31.22 -3.83
CA THR A 296 75.96 30.20 -3.20
C THR A 296 75.42 29.84 -1.79
N SER A 297 75.84 28.69 -1.22
CA SER A 297 75.62 28.28 0.20
C SER A 297 76.56 29.05 1.18
N PRO A 298 76.47 29.00 2.54
CA PRO A 298 76.36 27.75 3.34
C PRO A 298 75.68 27.78 4.76
N ALA A 299 75.48 26.57 5.33
CA ALA A 299 75.53 26.15 6.75
C ALA A 299 74.63 26.85 7.82
N THR A 300 74.06 26.16 8.83
CA THR A 300 74.63 25.11 9.72
C THR A 300 73.61 24.05 10.23
N SER A 301 74.09 23.03 10.96
CA SER A 301 73.34 21.94 11.66
C SER A 301 74.20 21.48 12.89
N PRO A 302 74.18 20.26 13.51
CA PRO A 302 73.40 18.99 13.33
C PRO A 302 72.16 18.93 14.28
N VAL A 303 71.65 17.90 14.99
CA VAL A 303 71.98 16.48 15.37
C VAL A 303 70.65 15.71 15.65
N ALA A 304 70.49 14.38 15.57
CA ALA A 304 70.86 13.39 14.54
C ALA A 304 70.04 12.07 14.71
N ARG A 305 69.29 11.65 13.67
CA ARG A 305 69.44 10.41 12.85
C ARG A 305 69.99 9.08 13.47
N PRO A 306 69.78 7.89 12.83
CA PRO A 306 68.56 7.27 12.22
C PRO A 306 68.58 5.69 12.23
N LEU A 307 68.06 5.03 11.16
CA LEU A 307 68.29 3.65 10.62
C LEU A 307 67.20 2.57 10.87
N THR A 308 66.80 1.68 9.94
CA THR A 308 66.71 1.69 8.44
C THR A 308 65.80 0.53 7.93
N ARG A 309 65.51 0.46 6.61
CA ARG A 309 64.86 -0.69 5.94
C ARG A 309 65.36 -0.86 4.48
N PRO A 310 65.65 -2.11 4.01
CA PRO A 310 65.57 -2.47 2.57
C PRO A 310 65.00 -3.90 2.28
N VAL A 311 64.79 -4.27 0.99
CA VAL A 311 64.14 -5.51 0.46
C VAL A 311 64.64 -5.79 -0.99
N PRO A 312 65.08 -7.01 -1.43
CA PRO A 312 64.27 -7.87 -2.36
C PRO A 312 64.63 -9.40 -2.56
N GLY A 313 63.62 -10.29 -2.53
CA GLY A 313 63.53 -11.59 -3.27
C GLY A 313 64.56 -12.73 -2.99
N PRO A 314 64.55 -13.87 -3.74
CA PRO A 314 63.48 -14.47 -4.57
C PRO A 314 63.28 -16.04 -4.45
N VAL A 315 62.15 -16.56 -4.98
CA VAL A 315 61.87 -17.91 -5.59
C VAL A 315 62.40 -19.24 -4.98
N ALA A 316 61.49 -20.20 -4.68
CA ALA A 316 61.61 -21.66 -5.00
C ALA A 316 60.29 -22.47 -4.82
N THR A 317 60.10 -23.54 -5.62
CA THR A 317 59.11 -24.66 -5.54
C THR A 317 59.89 -26.00 -5.71
N PRO A 318 59.39 -27.24 -5.44
CA PRO A 318 58.05 -27.85 -5.68
C PRO A 318 57.51 -28.68 -4.46
N THR A 319 56.56 -29.65 -4.46
CA THR A 319 56.03 -30.61 -5.47
C THR A 319 54.62 -31.17 -5.12
N ALA A 320 53.93 -31.81 -6.08
CA ALA A 320 52.65 -32.56 -5.93
C ALA A 320 52.85 -33.95 -5.23
N SER A 321 51.86 -34.80 -4.88
CA SER A 321 50.56 -35.21 -5.48
C SER A 321 49.59 -35.72 -4.37
N ARG A 322 48.24 -35.68 -4.42
CA ARG A 322 47.19 -35.97 -5.46
C ARG A 322 46.74 -37.45 -5.54
N ARG A 323 45.74 -37.87 -4.73
CA ARG A 323 44.54 -38.67 -5.12
C ARG A 323 43.66 -39.15 -3.94
N THR A 324 42.35 -39.29 -4.18
CA THR A 324 41.37 -40.08 -3.40
C THR A 324 41.30 -41.54 -3.89
N PRO A 325 40.74 -42.46 -3.07
CA PRO A 325 39.56 -43.21 -3.54
C PRO A 325 38.44 -43.35 -2.47
N THR A 326 37.39 -44.11 -2.81
CA THR A 326 36.10 -44.25 -2.11
C THR A 326 35.89 -45.62 -1.43
N LEU A 327 34.74 -45.82 -0.77
CA LEU A 327 34.35 -47.07 -0.11
C LEU A 327 34.37 -48.30 -1.06
N ALA A 328 35.08 -49.35 -0.65
CA ALA A 328 34.71 -50.76 -0.81
C ALA A 328 35.63 -51.63 0.08
N GLU A 329 35.20 -52.86 0.40
CA GLU A 329 35.98 -53.92 1.09
C GLU A 329 36.36 -53.60 2.56
N LEU A 330 36.33 -54.52 3.54
CA LEU A 330 36.22 -55.98 3.56
C LEU A 330 35.02 -56.47 4.41
N ARG A 331 34.70 -57.76 4.28
CA ARG A 331 33.80 -58.55 5.18
C ARG A 331 34.57 -59.75 5.74
N GLN A 332 33.97 -60.45 6.72
CA GLN A 332 34.48 -61.62 7.47
C GLN A 332 35.44 -61.22 8.62
N SER A 333 35.47 -61.86 9.80
CA SER A 333 34.84 -63.12 10.23
C SER A 333 34.47 -63.20 11.74
N ARG A 334 33.53 -64.13 12.06
CA ARG A 334 33.35 -65.04 13.24
C ARG A 334 34.20 -64.83 14.53
N THR A 335 33.77 -65.11 15.78
CA THR A 335 32.46 -65.44 16.44
C THR A 335 32.65 -65.54 17.99
N ALA A 336 31.63 -65.15 18.79
CA ALA A 336 31.37 -65.59 20.20
C ALA A 336 32.37 -65.13 21.31
N PRO A 337 32.07 -65.21 22.64
CA PRO A 337 30.92 -65.85 23.32
C PRO A 337 30.05 -64.95 24.24
N THR A 338 29.07 -65.60 24.89
CA THR A 338 28.05 -65.11 25.87
C THR A 338 28.29 -65.85 27.24
N PRO A 339 27.41 -65.89 28.30
CA PRO A 339 26.07 -65.32 28.54
C PRO A 339 25.79 -64.69 29.95
N SER A 340 24.51 -64.35 30.18
CA SER A 340 23.74 -64.23 31.45
C SER A 340 23.43 -62.80 31.96
N ARG A 341 22.23 -62.51 32.52
CA ARG A 341 21.01 -63.33 32.75
C ARG A 341 19.71 -62.48 32.69
N ARG A 342 18.62 -63.17 32.35
CA ARG A 342 17.15 -62.96 32.56
C ARG A 342 16.72 -62.07 33.77
N ALA A 343 15.51 -61.48 33.85
CA ALA A 343 14.27 -61.67 33.07
C ALA A 343 13.27 -60.49 33.06
N GLU A 344 12.55 -60.37 31.92
CA GLU A 344 11.08 -60.19 31.72
C GLU A 344 10.14 -59.31 32.59
N ARG A 345 9.49 -58.36 31.88
CA ARG A 345 8.03 -58.08 31.79
C ARG A 345 7.16 -57.87 33.06
N ARG A 346 6.48 -56.72 33.13
CA ARG A 346 5.06 -56.53 32.69
C ARG A 346 4.58 -55.07 32.85
N THR A 347 3.57 -54.70 32.06
CA THR A 347 2.75 -53.48 32.23
C THR A 347 1.50 -53.76 33.08
N PRO A 348 1.04 -52.79 33.91
CA PRO A 348 -0.31 -52.77 34.48
C PRO A 348 -1.24 -51.78 33.73
N THR A 349 -2.55 -51.99 33.86
CA THR A 349 -3.62 -51.09 33.37
C THR A 349 -4.52 -50.64 34.53
N LEU A 350 -5.39 -49.65 34.31
CA LEU A 350 -6.37 -49.21 35.32
C LEU A 350 -7.36 -50.35 35.66
N ALA A 351 -7.54 -50.69 36.95
CA ALA A 351 -8.86 -50.90 37.62
C ALA A 351 -8.83 -51.60 39.02
N GLU A 352 -7.90 -51.25 39.93
CA GLU A 352 -7.96 -51.69 41.35
C GLU A 352 -7.80 -50.47 42.29
N LEU A 353 -8.84 -49.69 42.58
CA LEU A 353 -9.95 -49.88 43.54
C LEU A 353 -9.62 -49.68 45.05
N ARG A 354 -9.75 -48.41 45.47
CA ARG A 354 -10.41 -47.90 46.71
C ARG A 354 -9.84 -48.24 48.11
N GLY A 355 -9.71 -47.19 48.93
CA GLY A 355 -9.86 -47.31 50.39
C GLY A 355 -9.81 -45.98 51.17
N LEU A 356 -10.97 -45.56 51.74
CA LEU A 356 -11.16 -44.91 53.07
C LEU A 356 -10.48 -43.52 53.35
N ARG A 357 -10.96 -42.60 54.21
CA ARG A 357 -12.31 -42.28 54.77
C ARG A 357 -12.35 -40.79 55.27
N LEU A 358 -13.46 -40.38 55.91
CA LEU A 358 -13.86 -39.01 56.30
C LEU A 358 -13.18 -38.40 57.56
N GLY A 359 -13.22 -37.05 57.64
CA GLY A 359 -13.18 -36.24 58.88
C GLY A 359 -12.16 -35.07 58.84
N ALA A 360 -12.38 -33.89 59.45
CA ALA A 360 -13.59 -33.23 59.99
C ALA A 360 -13.33 -31.69 60.12
N ALA A 361 -14.35 -30.87 60.38
CA ALA A 361 -14.22 -29.41 60.62
C ALA A 361 -14.07 -29.08 62.14
N PRO A 362 -13.71 -27.83 62.51
CA PRO A 362 -14.76 -26.85 62.89
C PRO A 362 -14.48 -25.39 62.48
N ALA A 363 -15.35 -24.44 62.86
CA ALA A 363 -15.26 -23.02 62.48
C ALA A 363 -15.86 -22.03 63.50
N SER A 364 -15.35 -20.78 63.54
CA SER A 364 -15.91 -19.58 64.21
C SER A 364 -15.16 -18.33 63.70
N ARG A 365 -15.71 -17.21 63.17
CA ARG A 365 -16.87 -16.31 63.43
C ARG A 365 -16.66 -15.20 64.50
N ARG A 366 -17.07 -13.97 64.13
CA ARG A 366 -16.96 -12.63 64.79
C ARG A 366 -15.59 -11.96 64.61
N ALA A 367 -15.41 -10.72 64.13
CA ALA A 367 -16.24 -9.51 63.88
C ALA A 367 -16.50 -8.58 65.08
N ILE A 368 -15.98 -7.34 64.99
CA ILE A 368 -16.43 -6.03 65.55
C ILE A 368 -15.49 -4.93 64.97
N ASN A 369 -15.86 -3.63 65.09
CA ASN A 369 -15.45 -2.57 64.16
C ASN A 369 -14.34 -1.58 64.59
N ASP A 370 -13.89 -0.80 63.59
CA ASP A 370 -13.62 0.66 63.58
C ASP A 370 -12.33 1.29 64.17
N VAL A 371 -12.06 2.49 63.61
CA VAL A 371 -11.20 3.61 64.08
C VAL A 371 -9.72 3.69 63.60
N LEU A 372 -9.53 4.49 62.54
CA LEU A 372 -8.35 5.33 62.18
C LEU A 372 -6.97 4.66 61.89
N GLY A 373 -6.34 5.09 60.78
CA GLY A 373 -4.91 4.77 60.50
C GLY A 373 -4.49 4.88 59.03
N THR A 374 -4.14 6.07 58.57
CA THR A 374 -3.68 6.37 57.19
C THR A 374 -2.42 5.62 56.75
N ALA A 375 -2.50 4.81 55.68
CA ALA A 375 -1.39 4.56 54.73
C ALA A 375 -1.88 3.79 53.49
N SER A 376 -1.89 4.42 52.31
CA SER A 376 -2.17 3.75 51.02
C SER A 376 -0.88 3.50 50.26
N SER A 377 -0.66 2.28 49.77
CA SER A 377 0.35 1.96 48.75
C SER A 377 -0.22 0.88 47.82
N PRO A 378 -0.04 0.99 46.49
CA PRO A 378 -0.88 0.29 45.53
C PRO A 378 -0.51 -1.18 45.36
N SER A 379 -1.53 -2.04 45.34
CA SER A 379 -1.41 -3.42 44.86
C SER A 379 -1.43 -3.44 43.33
N GLN A 380 -0.61 -4.30 42.72
CA GLN A 380 -0.50 -4.37 41.25
C GLN A 380 -1.79 -4.90 40.61
N GLN A 381 -2.41 -4.09 39.75
CA GLN A 381 -3.42 -4.56 38.80
C GLN A 381 -2.73 -5.29 37.65
N VAL A 382 -3.15 -6.53 37.37
CA VAL A 382 -2.73 -7.25 36.15
C VAL A 382 -3.56 -6.72 34.98
N GLN A 383 -2.94 -5.94 34.11
CA GLN A 383 -3.61 -5.40 32.91
C GLN A 383 -3.74 -6.47 31.81
N PRO A 384 -4.85 -6.48 31.04
CA PRO A 384 -4.94 -7.26 29.80
C PRO A 384 -4.20 -6.55 28.66
N THR A 385 -3.32 -7.26 27.96
CA THR A 385 -2.64 -6.77 26.75
C THR A 385 -2.94 -7.64 25.53
N GLU A 386 -3.69 -7.07 24.58
CA GLU A 386 -3.91 -7.68 23.26
C GLU A 386 -2.74 -7.36 22.31
N ASP A 387 -1.96 -8.38 21.93
CA ASP A 387 -0.99 -8.22 20.86
C ASP A 387 -1.59 -8.60 19.50
N THR A 388 -1.96 -7.55 18.76
CA THR A 388 -1.81 -7.55 17.30
C THR A 388 -0.35 -7.84 16.95
N ASP A 389 -0.06 -8.79 16.06
CA ASP A 389 1.30 -9.05 15.55
C ASP A 389 1.89 -7.75 14.93
N ILE A 390 2.73 -7.03 15.68
CA ILE A 390 3.31 -5.72 15.28
C ILE A 390 4.82 -5.85 15.03
N LEU A 391 5.27 -5.17 13.98
CA LEU A 391 6.67 -5.03 13.61
C LEU A 391 7.42 -4.14 14.62
N ASP A 392 8.50 -4.69 15.16
CA ASP A 392 9.66 -4.03 15.82
C ASP A 392 9.40 -2.72 16.63
N PRO A 393 9.43 -2.76 17.98
CA PRO A 393 9.16 -1.60 18.85
C PRO A 393 10.33 -0.60 18.98
N SER A 394 11.21 -0.51 17.97
CA SER A 394 12.47 0.27 18.00
C SER A 394 12.32 1.81 18.04
N TRP A 395 11.14 2.34 18.37
CA TRP A 395 10.82 3.78 18.33
C TRP A 395 10.20 4.32 19.63
N MET A 396 10.08 3.51 20.70
CA MET A 396 9.70 4.00 22.03
C MET A 396 10.93 4.19 22.94
N GLN A 397 11.26 5.45 23.21
CA GLN A 397 12.11 5.89 24.32
C GLN A 397 11.48 7.15 24.95
N PRO A 398 11.40 7.25 26.30
CA PRO A 398 10.90 8.45 26.96
C PRO A 398 11.98 9.52 27.09
N GLU A 399 11.80 10.67 26.43
CA GLU A 399 12.54 11.90 26.72
C GLU A 399 12.15 12.43 28.11
N PRO A 400 13.14 12.75 28.96
CA PRO A 400 13.18 14.12 29.46
C PRO A 400 14.60 14.69 29.59
N VAL A 401 15.17 15.16 28.48
CA VAL A 401 16.24 16.18 28.48
C VAL A 401 15.77 17.38 27.66
N PRO A 402 16.10 18.63 28.02
CA PRO A 402 15.89 19.78 27.14
C PRO A 402 16.79 19.65 25.90
N ALA A 403 16.30 19.00 24.86
CA ALA A 403 17.04 18.77 23.62
C ALA A 403 17.50 20.11 23.02
N PRO A 404 18.75 20.21 22.51
CA PRO A 404 19.18 21.40 21.79
C PRO A 404 18.25 21.62 20.60
N ILE A 405 17.82 22.86 20.38
CA ILE A 405 16.76 23.21 19.42
C ILE A 405 17.15 22.72 18.02
N THR A 406 16.59 21.60 17.58
CA THR A 406 16.93 20.95 16.32
C THR A 406 16.35 21.73 15.14
N PRO A 407 17.20 22.14 14.16
CA PRO A 407 16.74 22.79 12.95
C PRO A 407 15.67 21.97 12.24
N ILE A 408 14.59 22.64 11.82
CA ILE A 408 13.55 22.00 11.00
C ILE A 408 14.12 21.84 9.59
N SER A 409 14.28 20.60 9.12
CA SER A 409 14.81 20.36 7.77
C SER A 409 13.81 20.80 6.68
N PRO A 410 14.23 21.01 5.41
CA PRO A 410 13.31 21.30 4.33
C PRO A 410 12.23 20.22 4.16
N LEU A 411 12.59 18.94 4.29
CA LEU A 411 11.63 17.82 4.28
C LEU A 411 10.66 17.90 5.46
N GLU A 412 11.16 18.16 6.68
CA GLU A 412 10.32 18.27 7.87
C GLU A 412 9.37 19.47 7.79
N SER A 413 9.83 20.60 7.25
CA SER A 413 9.00 21.79 6.98
C SER A 413 7.90 21.53 5.94
N ILE A 414 8.14 20.64 4.97
CA ILE A 414 7.12 20.17 4.03
C ILE A 414 6.14 19.21 4.74
N ALA A 415 6.65 18.26 5.54
CA ALA A 415 5.83 17.29 6.26
C ALA A 415 4.88 17.96 7.28
N LEU A 416 5.40 18.84 8.13
CA LEU A 416 4.63 19.58 9.15
C LEU A 416 3.54 20.45 8.51
N ARG A 417 3.85 21.17 7.43
CA ARG A 417 2.83 21.94 6.67
C ARG A 417 1.79 21.05 6.00
N ARG A 418 2.21 19.91 5.42
CA ARG A 418 1.28 18.96 4.79
C ARG A 418 0.33 18.37 5.82
N GLU A 419 0.83 17.87 6.95
CA GLU A 419 0.03 17.28 8.01
C GLU A 419 -1.01 18.27 8.55
N LEU A 420 -0.59 19.50 8.85
CA LEU A 420 -1.48 20.54 9.37
C LEU A 420 -2.48 21.06 8.32
N SER A 421 -2.09 21.11 7.04
CA SER A 421 -2.98 21.46 5.92
C SER A 421 -4.02 20.38 5.63
N GLU A 422 -3.66 19.09 5.79
CA GLU A 422 -4.63 17.99 5.67
C GLU A 422 -5.54 17.89 6.90
N LEU A 423 -5.04 18.13 8.12
CA LEU A 423 -5.86 18.26 9.33
C LEU A 423 -6.87 19.42 9.21
N LEU A 424 -6.42 20.61 8.80
CA LEU A 424 -7.29 21.76 8.52
C LEU A 424 -8.39 21.39 7.51
N GLY A 425 -8.04 20.64 6.46
CA GLY A 425 -8.99 20.15 5.46
C GLY A 425 -10.02 19.15 6.00
N ARG A 426 -9.61 18.22 6.87
CA ARG A 426 -10.51 17.25 7.53
C ARG A 426 -11.46 17.93 8.52
N VAL A 427 -10.96 18.87 9.31
CA VAL A 427 -11.77 19.67 10.24
C VAL A 427 -12.79 20.53 9.47
N GLU A 428 -12.37 21.23 8.40
CA GLU A 428 -13.29 21.96 7.52
C GLU A 428 -14.35 21.04 6.89
N SER A 429 -13.95 19.85 6.41
CA SER A 429 -14.85 18.84 5.84
C SER A 429 -15.91 18.37 6.84
N ALA A 430 -15.52 18.03 8.07
CA ALA A 430 -16.41 17.61 9.13
C ALA A 430 -17.40 18.73 9.54
N LEU A 431 -16.88 19.95 9.72
CA LEU A 431 -17.67 21.13 10.11
C LEU A 431 -18.71 21.52 9.05
N VAL A 432 -18.34 21.50 7.77
CA VAL A 432 -19.26 21.75 6.65
C VAL A 432 -20.32 20.65 6.58
N SER A 433 -19.94 19.39 6.78
CA SER A 433 -20.90 18.27 6.77
C SER A 433 -21.93 18.37 7.90
N ARG A 434 -21.48 18.71 9.14
CA ARG A 434 -22.36 19.01 10.29
C ARG A 434 -23.39 20.08 9.92
N VAL A 435 -22.93 21.28 9.55
CA VAL A 435 -23.82 22.43 9.32
C VAL A 435 -24.75 22.19 8.13
N ALA A 436 -24.26 21.59 7.04
CA ALA A 436 -25.09 21.25 5.88
C ALA A 436 -26.13 20.15 6.14
N SER A 437 -25.95 19.34 7.20
CA SER A 437 -26.93 18.32 7.60
C SER A 437 -28.10 18.88 8.40
N ASN A 438 -27.87 19.95 9.18
CA ASN A 438 -28.90 20.66 9.93
C ASN A 438 -29.73 21.55 8.98
N ALA A 439 -30.94 21.11 8.65
CA ALA A 439 -31.76 21.68 7.57
C ALA A 439 -32.30 23.12 7.80
N SER A 440 -31.93 23.77 8.91
CA SER A 440 -32.29 25.15 9.23
C SER A 440 -31.57 26.14 8.31
N THR A 441 -32.33 26.93 7.55
CA THR A 441 -31.84 27.79 6.44
C THR A 441 -30.98 28.99 6.84
N SER A 442 -30.53 29.07 8.08
CA SER A 442 -29.71 30.15 8.66
C SER A 442 -28.60 29.64 9.58
N ALA A 443 -28.29 28.34 9.56
CA ALA A 443 -27.16 27.80 10.31
C ALA A 443 -25.84 28.27 9.66
N VAL A 444 -25.07 29.09 10.38
CA VAL A 444 -23.69 29.47 10.05
C VAL A 444 -22.76 28.70 11.00
N LEU A 445 -21.48 28.56 10.65
CA LEU A 445 -20.50 28.05 11.60
C LEU A 445 -20.39 29.00 12.82
N PRO A 446 -20.16 28.48 14.03
CA PRO A 446 -19.81 29.32 15.17
C PRO A 446 -18.60 30.19 14.85
N ALA A 447 -18.65 31.47 15.20
CA ALA A 447 -17.57 32.41 14.86
C ALA A 447 -16.20 32.01 15.43
N ALA A 448 -16.17 31.23 16.52
CA ALA A 448 -14.95 30.64 17.07
C ALA A 448 -14.37 29.52 16.18
N ASP A 449 -15.21 28.63 15.65
CA ASP A 449 -14.82 27.57 14.71
C ASP A 449 -14.20 28.21 13.44
N ASP A 450 -14.90 29.19 12.85
CA ASP A 450 -14.41 29.93 11.68
C ASP A 450 -13.11 30.68 12.00
N GLN A 451 -13.01 31.39 13.13
CA GLN A 451 -11.79 32.09 13.53
C GLN A 451 -10.58 31.15 13.67
N ALA A 452 -10.76 29.96 14.23
CA ALA A 452 -9.69 28.98 14.41
C ALA A 452 -9.23 28.37 13.07
N LEU A 453 -10.15 28.08 12.14
CA LEU A 453 -9.80 27.72 10.75
C LEU A 453 -8.98 28.82 10.07
N ASP A 454 -9.36 30.08 10.28
CA ASP A 454 -8.73 31.25 9.67
C ASP A 454 -7.34 31.55 10.27
N GLN A 455 -7.17 31.35 11.58
CA GLN A 455 -5.86 31.41 12.26
C GLN A 455 -4.92 30.31 11.73
N ALA A 456 -5.41 29.09 11.56
CA ALA A 456 -4.62 27.99 10.98
C ALA A 456 -4.19 28.26 9.53
N ARG A 457 -5.05 28.87 8.69
CA ARG A 457 -4.69 29.31 7.33
C ARG A 457 -3.56 30.33 7.34
N ARG A 458 -3.62 31.35 8.21
CA ARG A 458 -2.56 32.36 8.36
C ARG A 458 -1.25 31.72 8.81
N PHE A 459 -1.29 30.89 9.86
CA PHE A 459 -0.11 30.18 10.33
C PHE A 459 0.55 29.30 9.26
N LEU A 460 -0.21 28.61 8.41
CA LEU A 460 0.34 27.83 7.29
C LEU A 460 1.08 28.69 6.23
N GLN A 461 0.73 29.97 6.10
CA GLN A 461 1.42 30.95 5.25
C GLN A 461 2.66 31.55 5.93
N ASP A 462 2.64 31.69 7.26
CA ASP A 462 3.72 32.30 8.04
C ASP A 462 4.79 31.30 8.52
N PHE A 463 4.45 30.03 8.73
CA PHE A 463 5.37 28.98 9.17
C PHE A 463 6.68 28.89 8.34
N PRO A 464 6.69 29.00 6.99
CA PRO A 464 7.93 29.03 6.22
C PRO A 464 8.86 30.19 6.61
N LYS A 465 8.31 31.33 7.02
CA LYS A 465 9.06 32.51 7.46
C LYS A 465 9.78 32.22 8.78
N LEU A 466 9.09 31.62 9.76
CA LEU A 466 9.68 31.19 11.04
C LEU A 466 10.82 30.18 10.83
N VAL A 467 10.62 29.19 9.95
CA VAL A 467 11.66 28.21 9.59
C VAL A 467 12.87 28.89 8.93
N THR A 468 12.64 29.82 8.00
CA THR A 468 13.71 30.54 7.29
C THR A 468 14.46 31.53 8.20
N ALA A 469 13.78 32.09 9.20
CA ALA A 469 14.38 32.94 10.24
C ALA A 469 15.11 32.15 11.35
N GLY A 470 15.13 30.81 11.29
CA GLY A 470 15.76 29.96 12.31
C GLY A 470 14.98 29.86 13.63
N GLN A 471 13.73 30.33 13.68
CA GLN A 471 12.86 30.34 14.86
C GLN A 471 12.24 28.94 15.11
N TYR A 472 13.06 27.88 15.08
CA TYR A 472 12.60 26.49 15.01
C TYR A 472 11.76 26.05 16.23
N ALA A 473 12.13 26.48 17.44
CA ALA A 473 11.37 26.16 18.66
C ALA A 473 9.97 26.81 18.64
N GLU A 474 9.89 28.07 18.23
CA GLU A 474 8.64 28.81 18.07
C GLU A 474 7.78 28.21 16.95
N ALA A 475 8.38 27.86 15.80
CA ALA A 475 7.69 27.19 14.71
C ALA A 475 7.07 25.85 15.15
N ARG A 476 7.78 25.04 15.96
CA ARG A 476 7.24 23.79 16.54
C ARG A 476 6.13 24.05 17.55
N LEU A 477 6.29 25.04 18.44
CA LEU A 477 5.31 25.38 19.47
C LEU A 477 4.01 25.94 18.89
N GLN A 478 4.10 26.88 17.94
CA GLN A 478 2.94 27.40 17.22
C GLN A 478 2.29 26.33 16.34
N TRP A 479 3.06 25.41 15.75
CA TRP A 479 2.50 24.28 14.99
C TRP A 479 1.68 23.34 15.87
N ALA A 480 2.20 22.98 17.05
CA ALA A 480 1.47 22.15 18.01
C ALA A 480 0.21 22.86 18.51
N ALA A 481 0.31 24.14 18.90
CA ALA A 481 -0.84 24.93 19.33
C ALA A 481 -1.91 25.06 18.24
N THR A 482 -1.52 25.20 16.96
CA THR A 482 -2.45 25.27 15.82
C THR A 482 -3.12 23.91 15.56
N ARG A 483 -2.35 22.82 15.59
CA ARG A 483 -2.86 21.44 15.48
C ARG A 483 -3.89 21.15 16.58
N ASP A 484 -3.60 21.54 17.81
CA ASP A 484 -4.44 21.24 18.97
C ASP A 484 -5.68 22.15 19.02
N SER A 485 -5.57 23.39 18.55
CA SER A 485 -6.72 24.29 18.31
C SER A 485 -7.67 23.74 17.24
N LEU A 486 -7.13 23.20 16.14
CA LEU A 486 -7.93 22.52 15.11
C LEU A 486 -8.60 21.24 15.63
N ARG A 487 -7.93 20.48 16.51
CA ARG A 487 -8.49 19.29 17.15
C ARG A 487 -9.61 19.64 18.15
N ALA A 488 -9.52 20.78 18.83
CA ALA A 488 -10.55 21.25 19.76
C ALA A 488 -11.87 21.66 19.09
N ILE A 489 -11.87 22.01 17.80
CA ILE A 489 -13.07 22.37 17.03
C ILE A 489 -13.60 21.22 16.15
N TYR A 490 -13.11 19.98 16.30
CA TYR A 490 -13.72 18.84 15.63
C TYR A 490 -15.16 18.65 16.13
N PRO A 491 -16.18 18.55 15.25
CA PRO A 491 -17.53 18.23 15.68
C PRO A 491 -17.60 16.78 16.18
N THR A 492 -17.47 16.59 17.50
CA THR A 492 -17.76 15.33 18.20
C THR A 492 -19.26 15.09 18.30
N GLU A 493 -20.03 16.17 18.53
CA GLU A 493 -21.48 16.17 18.40
C GLU A 493 -21.91 16.36 16.94
N GLN A 494 -22.98 15.65 16.54
CA GLN A 494 -23.70 15.83 15.27
C GLN A 494 -22.93 15.41 14.00
N LEU A 495 -22.11 14.36 14.10
CA LEU A 495 -21.58 13.63 12.94
C LEU A 495 -22.70 12.84 12.24
N THR A 496 -23.51 13.52 11.43
CA THR A 496 -24.60 12.91 10.65
C THR A 496 -24.08 11.81 9.72
N ALA A 497 -24.24 10.55 10.13
CA ALA A 497 -23.77 9.40 9.40
C ALA A 497 -24.50 9.26 8.05
N LEU A 498 -23.80 9.55 6.96
CA LEU A 498 -24.20 9.07 5.63
C LEU A 498 -24.17 7.53 5.64
N PRO A 499 -25.03 6.82 4.88
CA PRO A 499 -25.03 5.37 4.80
C PRO A 499 -23.64 4.75 4.63
N GLU A 500 -23.14 4.11 5.67
CA GLU A 500 -21.79 3.57 5.78
C GLU A 500 -21.81 2.28 6.62
N VAL A 501 -20.87 1.38 6.33
CA VAL A 501 -20.64 0.25 7.23
C VAL A 501 -19.86 0.76 8.44
N ARG A 502 -20.36 0.48 9.64
CA ARG A 502 -19.77 0.84 10.95
C ARG A 502 -19.51 -0.48 11.67
N ALA A 503 -18.42 -1.14 11.29
CA ALA A 503 -18.11 -2.49 11.73
C ALA A 503 -17.21 -2.53 12.97
N ILE A 504 -17.30 -3.59 13.78
CA ILE A 504 -16.38 -3.84 14.90
C ILE A 504 -16.06 -5.34 15.02
N TRP A 505 -14.82 -5.67 15.39
CA TRP A 505 -14.47 -7.02 15.83
C TRP A 505 -14.82 -7.22 17.30
N LEU A 506 -15.53 -8.30 17.60
CA LEU A 506 -15.86 -8.74 18.95
C LEU A 506 -15.16 -10.08 19.18
N ASP A 507 -14.12 -10.04 20.02
CA ASP A 507 -13.13 -11.09 20.24
C ASP A 507 -13.55 -12.12 21.31
N ARG A 508 -12.90 -13.29 21.31
CA ARG A 508 -13.13 -14.37 22.27
C ARG A 508 -12.66 -14.04 23.71
N GLY A 509 -11.93 -12.94 23.93
CA GLY A 509 -11.73 -12.37 25.26
C GLY A 509 -13.03 -11.77 25.77
N THR A 510 -13.58 -10.80 25.04
CA THR A 510 -14.89 -10.17 25.32
C THR A 510 -16.01 -11.21 25.44
N ILE A 511 -16.06 -12.25 24.59
CA ILE A 511 -17.08 -13.33 24.68
C ILE A 511 -16.94 -14.14 25.98
N VAL A 512 -15.71 -14.45 26.41
CA VAL A 512 -15.46 -15.24 27.63
C VAL A 512 -15.70 -14.40 28.89
N GLU A 513 -15.33 -13.12 28.89
CA GLU A 513 -15.61 -12.20 30.00
C GLU A 513 -17.12 -11.96 30.17
N ALA A 514 -17.87 -11.84 29.07
CA ALA A 514 -19.32 -11.80 29.11
C ALA A 514 -19.93 -13.07 29.74
N GLY A 515 -19.32 -14.24 29.48
CA GLY A 515 -19.56 -15.52 30.16
C GLY A 515 -20.99 -16.11 30.07
N SER A 516 -21.91 -15.38 29.46
CA SER A 516 -23.36 -15.63 29.49
C SER A 516 -24.07 -14.77 28.45
N GLU A 517 -25.30 -15.15 28.09
CA GLU A 517 -26.19 -14.33 27.25
C GLU A 517 -26.46 -12.96 27.87
N ALA A 518 -26.74 -12.88 29.17
CA ALA A 518 -26.98 -11.61 29.86
C ALA A 518 -25.74 -10.71 29.91
N GLY A 519 -24.53 -11.28 29.85
CA GLY A 519 -23.29 -10.55 29.64
C GLY A 519 -23.17 -10.01 28.23
N LEU A 520 -23.37 -10.87 27.21
CA LEU A 520 -23.36 -10.44 25.81
C LEU A 520 -24.42 -9.38 25.52
N THR A 521 -25.58 -9.44 26.17
CA THR A 521 -26.65 -8.43 26.07
C THR A 521 -26.09 -7.04 26.29
N ARG A 522 -25.35 -6.82 27.39
CA ARG A 522 -24.72 -5.54 27.73
C ARG A 522 -23.66 -5.12 26.72
N VAL A 523 -22.90 -6.07 26.16
CA VAL A 523 -21.92 -5.76 25.10
C VAL A 523 -22.65 -5.30 23.83
N PHE A 524 -23.67 -6.03 23.38
CA PHE A 524 -24.46 -5.66 22.19
C PHE A 524 -25.26 -4.36 22.39
N ASP A 525 -25.76 -4.07 23.59
CA ASP A 525 -26.35 -2.76 23.94
C ASP A 525 -25.33 -1.63 23.77
N ARG A 526 -24.10 -1.83 24.24
CA ARG A 526 -23.00 -0.85 24.11
C ARG A 526 -22.59 -0.61 22.66
N LEU A 527 -22.54 -1.67 21.84
CA LEU A 527 -22.27 -1.57 20.41
C LEU A 527 -23.39 -0.83 19.66
N ALA A 528 -24.66 -1.12 19.98
CA ALA A 528 -25.80 -0.40 19.43
C ALA A 528 -25.79 1.08 19.81
N ALA A 529 -25.44 1.41 21.06
CA ALA A 529 -25.28 2.79 21.52
C ALA A 529 -24.12 3.51 20.80
N ALA A 530 -23.03 2.81 20.46
CA ALA A 530 -21.97 3.31 19.57
C ALA A 530 -22.34 3.27 18.07
N GLY A 531 -23.60 3.05 17.71
CA GLY A 531 -24.10 3.07 16.34
C GLY A 531 -23.55 1.99 15.41
N VAL A 532 -22.87 0.97 15.94
CA VAL A 532 -22.36 -0.17 15.17
C VAL A 532 -23.50 -0.82 14.41
N ASN A 533 -23.26 -1.22 13.16
CA ASN A 533 -24.23 -1.95 12.34
C ASN A 533 -23.73 -3.31 11.82
N THR A 534 -22.46 -3.64 12.02
CA THR A 534 -21.89 -4.94 11.63
C THR A 534 -20.91 -5.44 12.69
N VAL A 535 -21.13 -6.65 13.22
CA VAL A 535 -20.25 -7.27 14.22
C VAL A 535 -19.53 -8.46 13.60
N PHE A 536 -18.19 -8.39 13.53
CA PHE A 536 -17.33 -9.53 13.22
C PHE A 536 -17.09 -10.32 14.52
N PHE A 537 -17.91 -11.34 14.76
CA PHE A 537 -17.99 -12.05 16.05
C PHE A 537 -17.09 -13.30 16.05
N GLU A 538 -16.07 -13.37 16.93
CA GLU A 538 -15.04 -14.43 16.89
C GLU A 538 -15.65 -15.81 17.19
N THR A 539 -15.94 -16.54 16.11
CA THR A 539 -16.75 -17.76 16.09
C THR A 539 -15.89 -19.04 16.11
N MET A 540 -14.68 -18.96 15.55
CA MET A 540 -13.72 -20.06 15.45
C MET A 540 -12.30 -19.50 15.63
N ASN A 541 -11.62 -19.88 16.71
CA ASN A 541 -10.28 -19.39 17.03
C ASN A 541 -9.40 -20.49 17.65
N ALA A 542 -8.08 -20.41 17.46
CA ALA A 542 -7.12 -21.39 18.00
C ALA A 542 -7.44 -22.88 17.73
N GLY A 543 -8.27 -23.20 16.73
CA GLY A 543 -8.74 -24.55 16.42
C GLY A 543 -10.02 -25.00 17.15
N TYR A 544 -10.66 -24.13 17.94
CA TYR A 544 -11.92 -24.39 18.65
C TYR A 544 -13.05 -23.45 18.17
N PRO A 545 -14.27 -23.96 17.89
CA PRO A 545 -15.45 -23.11 17.82
C PRO A 545 -15.90 -22.70 19.22
N ILE A 546 -16.46 -21.51 19.35
CA ILE A 546 -17.09 -21.03 20.60
C ILE A 546 -18.49 -21.63 20.80
N TYR A 547 -19.07 -22.25 19.78
CA TYR A 547 -20.41 -22.86 19.78
C TYR A 547 -20.32 -24.41 19.73
N PRO A 548 -21.39 -25.15 20.11
CA PRO A 548 -21.42 -26.61 20.07
C PRO A 548 -21.54 -27.16 18.64
N SER A 549 -20.42 -27.19 17.92
CA SER A 549 -20.29 -27.76 16.57
C SER A 549 -20.39 -29.30 16.55
N GLN A 550 -20.99 -29.84 15.49
CA GLN A 550 -20.99 -31.26 15.12
C GLN A 550 -19.84 -31.62 14.16
N VAL A 551 -19.22 -30.62 13.52
CA VAL A 551 -18.10 -30.80 12.59
C VAL A 551 -16.74 -30.76 13.30
N ALA A 552 -16.57 -29.86 14.26
CA ALA A 552 -15.35 -29.69 15.03
C ALA A 552 -15.17 -30.77 16.12
N PRO A 553 -13.93 -31.09 16.52
CA PRO A 553 -13.66 -32.15 17.49
C PRO A 553 -14.13 -31.87 18.94
N GLU A 554 -14.28 -30.61 19.32
CA GLU A 554 -14.73 -30.13 20.63
C GLU A 554 -14.98 -28.61 20.63
N GLN A 555 -15.94 -28.13 21.43
CA GLN A 555 -16.16 -26.70 21.70
C GLN A 555 -15.05 -26.12 22.60
N ASN A 556 -14.72 -24.84 22.43
CA ASN A 556 -13.77 -24.10 23.26
C ASN A 556 -14.11 -24.25 24.75
N PRO A 557 -13.20 -24.77 25.60
CA PRO A 557 -13.52 -25.07 27.00
C PRO A 557 -14.02 -23.86 27.81
N LEU A 558 -13.62 -22.63 27.45
CA LEU A 558 -14.04 -21.39 28.12
C LEU A 558 -15.49 -20.97 27.84
N THR A 559 -16.14 -21.58 26.85
CA THR A 559 -17.55 -21.32 26.46
C THR A 559 -18.46 -22.54 26.60
N ARG A 560 -17.93 -23.63 27.18
CA ARG A 560 -18.62 -24.91 27.30
C ARG A 560 -19.89 -24.78 28.16
N GLY A 561 -20.98 -25.40 27.69
CA GLY A 561 -22.26 -25.45 28.41
C GLY A 561 -23.31 -24.43 27.94
N TRP A 562 -22.95 -23.54 27.02
CA TRP A 562 -23.87 -22.63 26.33
C TRP A 562 -23.48 -22.45 24.86
N ASP A 563 -24.31 -21.74 24.08
CA ASP A 563 -24.04 -21.38 22.69
C ASP A 563 -24.00 -19.84 22.55
N PRO A 564 -22.80 -19.23 22.55
CA PRO A 564 -22.66 -17.79 22.40
C PRO A 564 -22.97 -17.30 20.98
N LEU A 565 -22.89 -18.15 19.94
CA LEU A 565 -23.22 -17.75 18.58
C LEU A 565 -24.74 -17.64 18.39
N ALA A 566 -25.51 -18.59 18.94
CA ALA A 566 -26.97 -18.53 18.95
C ALA A 566 -27.50 -17.32 19.73
N ALA A 567 -26.86 -17.00 20.87
CA ALA A 567 -27.17 -15.80 21.64
C ALA A 567 -26.82 -14.53 20.85
N ALA A 568 -25.58 -14.42 20.34
CA ALA A 568 -25.10 -13.23 19.65
C ALA A 568 -25.88 -12.90 18.37
N VAL A 569 -26.27 -13.90 17.57
CA VAL A 569 -27.10 -13.67 16.37
C VAL A 569 -28.45 -13.07 16.74
N ARG A 570 -29.10 -13.58 17.80
CA ARG A 570 -30.35 -13.00 18.31
C ARG A 570 -30.15 -11.58 18.83
N LEU A 571 -29.16 -11.37 19.70
CA LEU A 571 -28.89 -10.06 20.32
C LEU A 571 -28.54 -8.98 19.27
N ALA A 572 -27.82 -9.35 18.21
CA ALA A 572 -27.57 -8.48 17.07
C ALA A 572 -28.87 -8.14 16.33
N HIS A 573 -29.68 -9.14 15.96
CA HIS A 573 -30.92 -8.95 15.20
C HIS A 573 -32.01 -8.19 15.97
N GLU A 574 -32.12 -8.37 17.28
CA GLU A 574 -32.98 -7.56 18.17
C GLU A 574 -32.65 -6.06 18.09
N ARG A 575 -31.35 -5.75 17.96
CA ARG A 575 -30.82 -4.38 17.82
C ARG A 575 -30.65 -3.98 16.36
N LYS A 576 -31.12 -4.80 15.42
CA LYS A 576 -30.99 -4.64 13.96
C LYS A 576 -29.53 -4.39 13.51
N MET A 577 -28.56 -5.03 14.17
CA MET A 577 -27.18 -5.12 13.70
C MET A 577 -27.00 -6.43 12.93
N GLU A 578 -26.14 -6.41 11.91
CA GLU A 578 -25.70 -7.65 11.26
C GLU A 578 -24.61 -8.36 12.06
N LEU A 579 -24.67 -9.69 12.13
CA LEU A 579 -23.59 -10.51 12.71
C LEU A 579 -22.92 -11.35 11.63
N HIS A 580 -21.62 -11.12 11.43
CA HIS A 580 -20.78 -11.86 10.50
C HIS A 580 -19.85 -12.76 11.32
N ALA A 581 -19.91 -14.08 11.12
CA ALA A 581 -19.11 -15.02 11.89
C ALA A 581 -17.63 -14.92 11.51
N TRP A 582 -16.78 -14.42 12.42
CA TRP A 582 -15.34 -14.32 12.25
C TRP A 582 -14.68 -15.67 12.52
N VAL A 583 -13.96 -16.19 11.52
CA VAL A 583 -13.35 -17.51 11.57
C VAL A 583 -11.86 -17.42 11.22
N TRP A 584 -11.01 -17.98 12.08
CA TRP A 584 -9.61 -18.26 11.75
C TRP A 584 -9.59 -19.43 10.75
N VAL A 585 -9.11 -19.17 9.54
CA VAL A 585 -9.14 -20.15 8.44
C VAL A 585 -8.00 -21.16 8.54
N PHE A 586 -6.74 -20.69 8.49
CA PHE A 586 -5.58 -21.57 8.50
C PHE A 586 -4.75 -21.51 9.79
N ALA A 587 -4.93 -20.53 10.67
CA ALA A 587 -4.29 -20.55 11.99
C ALA A 587 -5.03 -21.49 12.95
N ALA A 588 -4.29 -22.35 13.66
CA ALA A 588 -4.81 -23.30 14.63
C ALA A 588 -3.87 -23.38 15.85
N GLY A 589 -4.38 -23.70 17.04
CA GLY A 589 -3.63 -23.49 18.28
C GLY A 589 -3.36 -21.99 18.57
N ASN A 590 -2.92 -21.69 19.79
CA ASN A 590 -2.48 -20.35 20.23
C ASN A 590 -1.84 -20.52 21.62
N ASP A 591 -0.58 -20.16 21.80
CA ASP A 591 0.15 -20.30 23.07
C ASP A 591 -0.48 -19.52 24.24
N ARG A 592 -1.05 -18.33 24.00
CA ARG A 592 -1.82 -17.57 24.99
C ARG A 592 -3.13 -18.26 25.36
N HIS A 593 -3.81 -18.87 24.38
CA HIS A 593 -5.01 -19.65 24.68
C HIS A 593 -4.68 -20.94 25.44
N ASN A 594 -3.55 -21.59 25.12
CA ASN A 594 -3.03 -22.71 25.90
C ASN A 594 -2.78 -22.30 27.35
N ALA A 595 -2.15 -21.14 27.60
CA ALA A 595 -1.93 -20.60 28.94
C ALA A 595 -3.26 -20.36 29.70
N LEU A 596 -4.27 -19.78 29.06
CA LEU A 596 -5.62 -19.61 29.65
C LEU A 596 -6.32 -20.94 29.99
N LEU A 597 -5.94 -22.03 29.34
CA LEU A 597 -6.47 -23.38 29.57
C LEU A 597 -5.58 -24.25 30.49
N GLY A 598 -4.44 -23.73 30.96
CA GLY A 598 -3.44 -24.53 31.70
C GLY A 598 -2.74 -25.61 30.85
N LEU A 599 -2.79 -25.49 29.52
CA LEU A 599 -2.17 -26.41 28.56
C LEU A 599 -0.71 -26.02 28.28
N PRO A 600 0.16 -26.98 27.86
CA PRO A 600 1.50 -26.68 27.41
C PRO A 600 1.51 -25.64 26.27
N ALA A 601 2.40 -24.65 26.33
CA ALA A 601 2.45 -23.57 25.34
C ALA A 601 2.61 -24.09 23.89
N ASN A 602 3.32 -25.20 23.70
CA ASN A 602 3.52 -25.87 22.41
C ASN A 602 2.38 -26.81 21.97
N TYR A 603 1.25 -26.86 22.68
CA TYR A 603 0.09 -27.65 22.26
C TYR A 603 -0.52 -27.05 20.96
N PRO A 604 -0.64 -27.82 19.87
CA PRO A 604 -0.93 -27.25 18.54
C PRO A 604 -2.44 -27.04 18.26
N GLY A 605 -3.28 -27.04 19.29
CA GLY A 605 -4.74 -27.03 19.14
C GLY A 605 -5.31 -28.41 18.76
N PRO A 606 -6.64 -28.61 18.93
CA PRO A 606 -7.26 -29.93 18.84
C PRO A 606 -7.29 -30.48 17.41
N LEU A 607 -7.30 -29.62 16.40
CA LEU A 607 -7.31 -30.02 14.98
C LEU A 607 -6.03 -30.76 14.60
N ILE A 608 -4.87 -30.17 14.90
CA ILE A 608 -3.55 -30.71 14.59
C ILE A 608 -3.19 -31.84 15.56
N ALA A 609 -3.53 -31.73 16.84
CA ALA A 609 -3.28 -32.78 17.83
C ALA A 609 -4.00 -34.10 17.47
N ARG A 610 -5.20 -34.03 16.89
CA ARG A 610 -5.95 -35.21 16.41
C ARG A 610 -5.58 -35.61 14.96
N ASN A 611 -5.12 -34.67 14.13
CA ASN A 611 -4.74 -34.92 12.73
C ASN A 611 -3.36 -34.32 12.40
N PRO A 612 -2.24 -34.92 12.81
CA PRO A 612 -0.90 -34.34 12.62
C PRO A 612 -0.54 -34.05 11.15
N GLY A 613 -1.06 -34.83 10.20
CA GLY A 613 -0.87 -34.61 8.76
C GLY A 613 -1.63 -33.40 8.17
N TRP A 614 -2.46 -32.71 8.97
CA TRP A 614 -3.09 -31.44 8.58
C TRP A 614 -2.19 -30.23 8.82
N ALA A 615 -1.10 -30.40 9.56
CA ALA A 615 -0.19 -29.31 9.91
C ALA A 615 0.60 -28.77 8.71
N ASN A 616 0.79 -27.46 8.74
CA ASN A 616 1.73 -26.72 7.92
C ASN A 616 3.08 -26.67 8.66
N PHE A 617 4.17 -26.88 7.93
CA PHE A 617 5.54 -26.89 8.47
C PHE A 617 6.43 -25.92 7.70
N ASP A 618 7.53 -25.47 8.33
CA ASP A 618 8.63 -24.84 7.61
C ASP A 618 9.54 -25.85 6.90
N ASN A 619 10.47 -25.33 6.11
CA ASN A 619 11.52 -26.08 5.42
C ASN A 619 12.52 -26.83 6.34
N ARG A 620 12.32 -26.82 7.66
CA ARG A 620 13.13 -27.50 8.69
C ARG A 620 12.28 -28.46 9.55
N GLY A 621 10.96 -28.51 9.33
CA GLY A 621 10.02 -29.31 10.12
C GLY A 621 9.48 -28.60 11.37
N SER A 622 9.68 -27.29 11.54
CA SER A 622 9.02 -26.54 12.62
C SER A 622 7.53 -26.41 12.37
N LEU A 623 6.74 -26.66 13.42
CA LEU A 623 5.28 -26.56 13.42
C LEU A 623 4.79 -25.15 13.78
N VAL A 624 5.51 -24.45 14.66
CA VAL A 624 5.15 -23.10 15.12
C VAL A 624 6.11 -22.09 14.49
N PRO A 625 5.61 -21.03 13.81
CA PRO A 625 6.46 -19.98 13.30
C PRO A 625 7.07 -19.14 14.43
N PRO A 626 8.40 -18.91 14.43
CA PRO A 626 9.06 -18.06 15.42
C PRO A 626 8.38 -16.69 15.53
N GLY A 627 8.09 -16.26 16.76
CA GLY A 627 7.44 -14.99 17.07
C GLY A 627 5.92 -14.95 16.87
N GLN A 628 5.29 -15.94 16.24
CA GLN A 628 3.84 -15.91 15.96
C GLN A 628 2.99 -16.74 16.95
N GLY A 629 3.56 -17.61 17.79
CA GLY A 629 2.84 -18.30 18.89
C GLY A 629 1.69 -19.25 18.50
N LYS A 630 1.39 -19.40 17.21
CA LYS A 630 0.25 -20.18 16.68
C LYS A 630 0.68 -21.02 15.46
N PRO A 631 0.53 -22.35 15.45
CA PRO A 631 0.74 -23.16 14.26
C PRO A 631 -0.35 -22.94 13.20
N PHE A 632 -0.16 -23.54 12.02
CA PHE A 632 -1.08 -23.40 10.90
C PHE A 632 -1.46 -24.77 10.32
N LEU A 633 -2.65 -24.84 9.72
CA LEU A 633 -3.10 -25.93 8.86
C LEU A 633 -2.53 -25.72 7.44
N ASP A 634 -2.26 -26.80 6.69
CA ASP A 634 -1.77 -26.74 5.31
C ASP A 634 -2.93 -26.40 4.33
N PRO A 635 -2.92 -25.23 3.66
CA PRO A 635 -3.95 -24.85 2.68
C PRO A 635 -4.06 -25.79 1.47
N ALA A 636 -3.02 -26.57 1.17
CA ALA A 636 -3.04 -27.58 0.11
C ALA A 636 -3.71 -28.89 0.53
N ASN A 637 -3.92 -29.14 1.83
CA ASN A 637 -4.44 -30.41 2.30
C ASN A 637 -5.95 -30.52 2.03
N PRO A 638 -6.42 -31.48 1.20
CA PRO A 638 -7.83 -31.58 0.83
C PRO A 638 -8.75 -31.94 2.01
N GLN A 639 -8.24 -32.62 3.04
CA GLN A 639 -8.99 -32.91 4.26
C GLN A 639 -9.21 -31.64 5.10
N VAL A 640 -8.19 -30.77 5.20
CA VAL A 640 -8.30 -29.44 5.84
C VAL A 640 -9.36 -28.61 5.11
N ARG A 641 -9.29 -28.53 3.77
CA ARG A 641 -10.26 -27.77 2.97
C ARG A 641 -11.69 -28.30 3.16
N SER A 642 -11.87 -29.63 3.09
CA SER A 642 -13.16 -30.30 3.33
C SER A 642 -13.69 -30.09 4.75
N PHE A 643 -12.83 -30.12 5.77
CA PHE A 643 -13.20 -29.81 7.15
C PHE A 643 -13.68 -28.37 7.29
N LEU A 644 -12.89 -27.39 6.83
CA LEU A 644 -13.22 -25.97 6.93
C LEU A 644 -14.50 -25.63 6.15
N LEU A 645 -14.68 -26.15 4.93
CA LEU A 645 -15.89 -25.93 4.14
C LEU A 645 -17.14 -26.56 4.78
N ARG A 646 -17.02 -27.70 5.48
CA ARG A 646 -18.12 -28.26 6.28
C ARG A 646 -18.43 -27.42 7.50
N LEU A 647 -17.42 -26.92 8.22
CA LEU A 647 -17.58 -26.07 9.40
C LEU A 647 -18.22 -24.72 9.03
N PHE A 648 -17.80 -24.11 7.92
CA PHE A 648 -18.40 -22.87 7.42
C PHE A 648 -19.82 -23.10 6.87
N ARG A 649 -20.10 -24.28 6.29
CA ARG A 649 -21.47 -24.68 5.91
C ARG A 649 -22.36 -24.88 7.13
N GLU A 650 -21.86 -25.50 8.20
CA GLU A 650 -22.56 -25.66 9.47
C GLU A 650 -22.98 -24.29 10.04
N ILE A 651 -22.03 -23.35 10.15
CA ILE A 651 -22.30 -21.97 10.59
C ILE A 651 -23.38 -21.32 9.69
N ALA A 652 -23.18 -21.36 8.37
CA ALA A 652 -24.07 -20.71 7.39
C ALA A 652 -25.48 -21.33 7.30
N THR A 653 -25.66 -22.58 7.72
CA THR A 653 -26.92 -23.32 7.64
C THR A 653 -27.68 -23.29 8.96
N ASN A 654 -27.00 -23.55 10.07
CA ASN A 654 -27.63 -23.70 11.39
C ASN A 654 -27.88 -22.34 12.07
N TYR A 655 -27.08 -21.32 11.74
CA TYR A 655 -27.16 -20.00 12.35
C TYR A 655 -27.59 -18.93 11.33
N LYS A 656 -28.47 -18.01 11.76
CA LYS A 656 -28.91 -16.86 10.96
C LYS A 656 -27.87 -15.74 10.88
N VAL A 657 -26.58 -16.07 10.84
CA VAL A 657 -25.50 -15.10 10.57
C VAL A 657 -25.74 -14.42 9.22
N ASP A 658 -25.39 -13.15 9.10
CA ASP A 658 -25.62 -12.32 7.91
C ASP A 658 -24.43 -12.35 6.93
N GLY A 659 -23.27 -12.77 7.43
CA GLY A 659 -22.06 -13.02 6.67
C GLY A 659 -21.08 -13.98 7.35
N LEU A 660 -19.99 -14.25 6.66
CA LEU A 660 -18.81 -14.97 7.14
C LEU A 660 -17.58 -14.06 6.95
N HIS A 661 -16.73 -13.96 7.97
CA HIS A 661 -15.56 -13.10 7.97
C HIS A 661 -14.27 -13.93 8.10
N LEU A 662 -13.51 -14.01 7.01
CA LEU A 662 -12.31 -14.83 6.91
C LEU A 662 -11.10 -14.11 7.46
N ASP A 663 -10.50 -14.64 8.51
CA ASP A 663 -9.23 -14.19 9.07
C ASP A 663 -8.20 -15.32 9.06
N TYR A 664 -6.91 -15.00 9.12
CA TYR A 664 -5.80 -15.94 8.86
C TYR A 664 -6.00 -16.72 7.54
N ILE A 665 -6.64 -16.08 6.55
CA ILE A 665 -6.77 -16.55 5.16
C ILE A 665 -5.47 -16.28 4.39
N ARG A 666 -4.41 -16.98 4.82
CA ARG A 666 -3.01 -16.79 4.43
C ARG A 666 -2.13 -17.92 4.98
N TYR A 667 -0.88 -17.95 4.55
CA TYR A 667 0.20 -18.63 5.26
C TYR A 667 0.67 -17.76 6.48
N PRO A 668 1.45 -18.32 7.43
CA PRO A 668 2.15 -17.52 8.44
C PRO A 668 3.07 -16.48 7.80
N PHE A 669 3.50 -15.47 8.56
CA PHE A 669 4.60 -14.58 8.13
C PHE A 669 5.86 -15.41 7.90
N GLN A 670 6.57 -15.08 6.82
CA GLN A 670 7.75 -15.78 6.35
C GLN A 670 8.88 -14.80 6.04
N ASP A 671 10.09 -15.31 6.10
CA ASP A 671 11.29 -14.61 5.67
C ASP A 671 12.05 -15.53 4.69
N PRO A 672 11.81 -15.39 3.38
CA PRO A 672 12.54 -16.12 2.35
C PRO A 672 14.06 -15.88 2.42
N GLY A 673 14.51 -14.67 2.79
CA GLY A 673 15.91 -14.30 2.88
C GLY A 673 16.67 -15.15 3.91
N ALA A 674 16.15 -15.26 5.14
CA ALA A 674 16.69 -16.15 6.17
C ALA A 674 16.28 -17.63 6.00
N ARG A 675 15.64 -18.00 4.88
CA ARG A 675 15.11 -19.34 4.60
C ARG A 675 14.19 -19.84 5.73
N ARG A 676 13.24 -19.00 6.15
CA ARG A 676 12.17 -19.28 7.13
C ARG A 676 10.82 -19.23 6.40
N THR A 677 10.48 -20.32 5.72
CA THR A 677 9.38 -20.38 4.75
C THR A 677 8.50 -21.59 5.00
N TYR A 678 7.19 -21.44 4.81
CA TYR A 678 6.15 -22.41 5.17
C TYR A 678 5.46 -23.02 3.94
N GLY A 679 4.66 -24.07 4.18
CA GLY A 679 3.99 -24.87 3.15
C GLY A 679 4.61 -26.24 2.95
N TYR A 680 5.46 -26.71 3.84
CA TYR A 680 6.17 -27.99 3.68
C TYR A 680 5.40 -29.19 4.26
N GLY A 681 4.08 -29.02 4.41
CA GLY A 681 3.13 -30.12 4.66
C GLY A 681 3.16 -31.16 3.53
N GLN A 682 2.79 -32.40 3.86
CA GLN A 682 2.89 -33.52 2.93
C GLN A 682 2.08 -33.29 1.65
N ALA A 683 0.84 -32.82 1.77
CA ALA A 683 -0.06 -32.59 0.64
C ALA A 683 0.51 -31.51 -0.32
N ALA A 684 0.96 -30.37 0.21
CA ALA A 684 1.60 -29.32 -0.58
C ALA A 684 2.86 -29.81 -1.32
N ARG A 685 3.72 -30.59 -0.66
CA ARG A 685 4.95 -31.14 -1.25
C ARG A 685 4.66 -32.14 -2.37
N GLU A 686 3.71 -33.05 -2.15
CA GLU A 686 3.32 -34.06 -3.14
C GLU A 686 2.67 -33.42 -4.37
N GLN A 687 1.75 -32.48 -4.18
CA GLN A 687 1.11 -31.75 -5.28
C GLN A 687 2.12 -30.89 -6.07
N PHE A 688 3.01 -30.16 -5.40
CA PHE A 688 4.05 -29.39 -6.08
C PHE A 688 5.01 -30.28 -6.88
N ARG A 689 5.35 -31.45 -6.34
CA ARG A 689 6.18 -32.43 -7.06
C ARG A 689 5.48 -33.05 -8.27
N GLN A 690 4.15 -33.20 -8.23
CA GLN A 690 3.37 -33.66 -9.39
C GLN A 690 3.38 -32.63 -10.54
N ILE A 691 3.30 -31.32 -10.24
CA ILE A 691 3.28 -30.27 -11.29
C ILE A 691 4.67 -29.84 -11.77
N SER A 692 5.70 -29.94 -10.93
CA SER A 692 7.07 -29.45 -11.24
C SER A 692 8.12 -30.55 -11.46
N GLY A 693 7.84 -31.78 -11.01
CA GLY A 693 8.83 -32.87 -10.93
C GLY A 693 9.77 -32.78 -9.71
N VAL A 694 9.74 -31.70 -8.93
CA VAL A 694 10.72 -31.37 -7.88
C VAL A 694 10.04 -31.32 -6.50
N ASP A 695 10.71 -31.81 -5.46
CA ASP A 695 10.26 -31.63 -4.06
C ASP A 695 10.64 -30.21 -3.60
N PRO A 696 9.73 -29.40 -3.05
CA PRO A 696 10.07 -28.00 -2.76
C PRO A 696 11.07 -27.87 -1.60
N LEU A 697 11.39 -28.93 -0.84
CA LEU A 697 12.52 -28.92 0.11
C LEU A 697 13.89 -28.86 -0.59
N THR A 698 14.02 -29.24 -1.86
CA THR A 698 15.31 -29.22 -2.58
C THR A 698 15.55 -27.91 -3.34
N ILE A 699 14.68 -26.91 -3.21
CA ILE A 699 14.81 -25.58 -3.84
C ILE A 699 14.91 -24.47 -2.80
N THR A 700 15.47 -23.34 -3.23
CA THR A 700 15.72 -22.15 -2.42
C THR A 700 15.33 -20.89 -3.21
N PRO A 701 15.29 -19.70 -2.59
CA PRO A 701 15.10 -18.44 -3.32
C PRO A 701 16.15 -18.15 -4.41
N ALA A 702 17.28 -18.85 -4.44
CA ALA A 702 18.25 -18.76 -5.54
C ALA A 702 17.74 -19.44 -6.82
N ASP A 703 16.88 -20.45 -6.69
CA ASP A 703 16.29 -21.24 -7.78
C ASP A 703 15.10 -20.51 -8.43
N ARG A 704 15.33 -19.25 -8.82
CA ARG A 704 14.32 -18.20 -9.06
C ARG A 704 13.01 -18.68 -9.72
N SER A 705 13.10 -19.43 -10.81
CA SER A 705 11.92 -19.93 -11.55
C SER A 705 11.11 -20.97 -10.78
N LEU A 706 11.76 -21.91 -10.09
CA LEU A 706 11.10 -22.91 -9.25
C LEU A 706 10.59 -22.28 -7.95
N TRP A 707 11.32 -21.31 -7.40
CA TRP A 707 10.89 -20.56 -6.22
C TRP A 707 9.65 -19.68 -6.49
N TRP A 708 9.61 -19.04 -7.66
CA TRP A 708 8.41 -18.34 -8.12
C TRP A 708 7.25 -19.32 -8.27
N LEU A 709 7.42 -20.44 -8.98
CA LEU A 709 6.38 -21.46 -9.15
C LEU A 709 5.88 -22.01 -7.79
N TRP A 710 6.75 -22.17 -6.80
CA TRP A 710 6.40 -22.58 -5.44
C TRP A 710 5.62 -21.50 -4.67
N THR A 711 5.86 -20.23 -4.96
CA THR A 711 5.13 -19.11 -4.37
C THR A 711 3.76 -18.94 -5.02
N GLU A 712 3.67 -19.05 -6.35
CA GLU A 712 2.40 -19.09 -7.09
C GLU A 712 1.54 -20.29 -6.67
N PHE A 713 2.11 -21.49 -6.58
CA PHE A 713 1.37 -22.70 -6.15
C PHE A 713 0.69 -22.50 -4.79
N ARG A 714 1.43 -21.99 -3.79
CA ARG A 714 0.91 -21.73 -2.45
C ARG A 714 -0.08 -20.56 -2.42
N THR A 715 0.16 -19.49 -3.19
CA THR A 715 -0.80 -18.37 -3.35
C THR A 715 -2.12 -18.85 -3.94
N GLU A 716 -2.05 -19.71 -4.96
CA GLU A 716 -3.22 -20.26 -5.62
C GLU A 716 -3.99 -21.26 -4.72
N GLN A 717 -3.34 -21.95 -3.76
CA GLN A 717 -4.07 -22.70 -2.72
C GLN A 717 -5.03 -21.80 -1.94
N VAL A 718 -4.58 -20.60 -1.54
CA VAL A 718 -5.39 -19.63 -0.81
C VAL A 718 -6.47 -19.04 -1.74
N ASN A 719 -6.12 -18.63 -2.96
CA ASN A 719 -7.07 -18.12 -3.97
C ASN A 719 -8.23 -19.10 -4.22
N GLN A 720 -7.90 -20.38 -4.44
CA GLN A 720 -8.89 -21.42 -4.71
C GLN A 720 -9.76 -21.69 -3.49
N PHE A 721 -9.19 -21.62 -2.28
CA PHE A 721 -9.98 -21.81 -1.06
C PHE A 721 -10.96 -20.65 -0.80
N VAL A 722 -10.57 -19.41 -1.13
CA VAL A 722 -11.49 -18.25 -1.12
C VAL A 722 -12.60 -18.44 -2.17
N ALA A 723 -12.28 -18.89 -3.38
CA ALA A 723 -13.28 -19.15 -4.43
C ALA A 723 -14.17 -20.38 -4.15
N GLU A 724 -13.67 -21.40 -3.43
CA GLU A 724 -14.46 -22.51 -2.89
C GLU A 724 -15.42 -22.02 -1.80
N THR A 725 -14.93 -21.23 -0.85
CA THR A 725 -15.73 -20.64 0.23
C THR A 725 -16.81 -19.71 -0.34
N ALA A 726 -16.48 -18.86 -1.31
CA ALA A 726 -17.43 -17.98 -1.99
C ALA A 726 -18.54 -18.76 -2.71
N ARG A 727 -18.20 -19.84 -3.43
CA ARG A 727 -19.20 -20.75 -4.04
C ARG A 727 -20.04 -21.45 -2.98
N MET A 728 -19.43 -21.95 -1.91
CA MET A 728 -20.09 -22.66 -0.82
C MET A 728 -21.11 -21.74 -0.12
N VAL A 729 -20.68 -20.58 0.37
CA VAL A 729 -21.54 -19.58 1.05
C VAL A 729 -22.73 -19.20 0.16
N ARG A 730 -22.47 -18.90 -1.12
CA ARG A 730 -23.52 -18.52 -2.08
C ARG A 730 -24.46 -19.68 -2.44
N SER A 731 -24.04 -20.93 -2.29
CA SER A 731 -24.89 -22.12 -2.43
C SER A 731 -25.79 -22.37 -1.21
N VAL A 732 -25.38 -21.94 -0.01
CA VAL A 732 -26.21 -22.02 1.22
C VAL A 732 -27.21 -20.86 1.26
N ARG A 733 -26.76 -19.65 0.96
CA ARG A 733 -27.59 -18.44 0.91
C ARG A 733 -26.97 -17.43 -0.05
N PRO A 734 -27.60 -17.12 -1.20
CA PRO A 734 -27.08 -16.11 -2.13
C PRO A 734 -26.93 -14.70 -1.54
N SER A 735 -27.60 -14.43 -0.41
CA SER A 735 -27.52 -13.18 0.34
C SER A 735 -26.42 -13.13 1.41
N LEU A 736 -25.80 -14.25 1.81
CA LEU A 736 -24.71 -14.21 2.78
C LEU A 736 -23.53 -13.40 2.22
N ILE A 737 -22.99 -12.51 3.05
CA ILE A 737 -21.82 -11.69 2.72
C ILE A 737 -20.55 -12.47 3.03
N LEU A 738 -19.59 -12.52 2.12
CA LEU A 738 -18.24 -13.01 2.41
C LEU A 738 -17.28 -11.82 2.57
N SER A 739 -16.68 -11.69 3.75
CA SER A 739 -15.69 -10.65 4.06
C SER A 739 -14.34 -11.27 4.44
N ALA A 740 -13.25 -10.49 4.37
CA ALA A 740 -11.92 -10.96 4.73
C ALA A 740 -11.05 -9.89 5.40
N ALA A 741 -10.41 -10.26 6.51
CA ALA A 741 -9.32 -9.50 7.13
C ALA A 741 -8.02 -9.69 6.33
N VAL A 742 -7.37 -8.59 5.95
CA VAL A 742 -6.17 -8.63 5.10
C VAL A 742 -5.09 -7.65 5.53
N PHE A 743 -3.85 -7.90 5.11
CA PHE A 743 -2.75 -6.96 5.34
C PHE A 743 -2.77 -5.82 4.30
N PRO A 744 -2.55 -4.55 4.72
CA PRO A 744 -2.37 -3.39 3.84
C PRO A 744 -0.90 -3.24 3.38
N LEU A 745 -0.24 -4.36 3.10
CA LEU A 745 1.13 -4.40 2.59
C LEU A 745 1.11 -4.48 1.03
N PRO A 746 2.20 -4.10 0.33
CA PRO A 746 2.30 -4.22 -1.11
C PRO A 746 2.00 -5.63 -1.65
N GLU A 747 1.50 -5.73 -2.88
CA GLU A 747 1.13 -7.00 -3.56
C GLU A 747 2.30 -8.00 -3.56
N HIS A 748 3.50 -7.51 -3.86
CA HIS A 748 4.73 -8.30 -3.90
C HIS A 748 5.08 -8.90 -2.53
N ASP A 749 5.09 -8.05 -1.50
CA ASP A 749 5.48 -8.43 -0.14
C ASP A 749 4.49 -9.46 0.42
N ARG A 750 3.17 -9.25 0.24
CA ARG A 750 2.15 -10.21 0.66
C ARG A 750 2.16 -11.53 -0.10
N THR A 751 2.43 -11.51 -1.41
CA THR A 751 2.49 -12.75 -2.19
C THR A 751 3.74 -13.56 -1.86
N LEU A 752 4.87 -12.92 -1.51
CA LEU A 752 6.10 -13.59 -1.05
C LEU A 752 6.05 -14.07 0.40
N GLU A 753 5.55 -13.26 1.33
CA GLU A 753 5.68 -13.51 2.78
C GLU A 753 4.44 -14.17 3.39
N LEU A 754 3.25 -14.00 2.80
CA LEU A 754 1.96 -14.44 3.35
C LEU A 754 1.14 -15.29 2.37
N GLN A 755 1.49 -15.30 1.08
CA GLN A 755 0.70 -15.88 -0.01
C GLN A 755 -0.76 -15.38 -0.03
N GLN A 756 -0.95 -14.11 0.36
CA GLN A 756 -2.26 -13.44 0.38
C GLN A 756 -2.39 -12.52 -0.84
N HIS A 757 -3.32 -12.80 -1.75
CA HIS A 757 -3.50 -12.08 -3.02
C HIS A 757 -4.92 -11.52 -3.20
N TRP A 758 -5.33 -10.65 -2.28
CA TRP A 758 -6.71 -10.16 -2.22
C TRP A 758 -7.15 -9.37 -3.45
N GLU A 759 -6.22 -8.82 -4.24
CA GLU A 759 -6.50 -8.19 -5.52
C GLU A 759 -7.21 -9.17 -6.46
N THR A 760 -6.80 -10.43 -6.46
CA THR A 760 -7.41 -11.48 -7.28
C THR A 760 -8.80 -11.84 -6.78
N TRP A 761 -9.04 -11.90 -5.47
CA TRP A 761 -10.34 -12.20 -4.89
C TRP A 761 -11.34 -11.05 -5.10
N ALA A 762 -10.86 -9.81 -5.00
CA ALA A 762 -11.64 -8.60 -5.28
C ALA A 762 -12.01 -8.51 -6.77
N ARG A 763 -11.05 -8.68 -7.69
CA ARG A 763 -11.28 -8.66 -9.15
C ARG A 763 -12.25 -9.76 -9.61
N LYS A 764 -12.13 -10.97 -9.06
CA LYS A 764 -13.07 -12.08 -9.32
C LYS A 764 -14.46 -11.87 -8.68
N GLY A 765 -14.57 -10.98 -7.68
CA GLY A 765 -15.78 -10.81 -6.89
C GLY A 765 -16.09 -12.00 -5.97
N ASP A 766 -15.06 -12.74 -5.56
CA ASP A 766 -15.15 -13.84 -4.61
C ASP A 766 -15.44 -13.30 -3.20
N ILE A 767 -14.75 -12.22 -2.80
CA ILE A 767 -15.04 -11.43 -1.60
C ILE A 767 -16.07 -10.33 -1.92
N ASP A 768 -16.94 -10.04 -0.95
CA ASP A 768 -17.91 -8.94 -0.99
C ASP A 768 -17.41 -7.70 -0.22
N LEU A 769 -16.79 -7.89 0.96
CA LEU A 769 -16.16 -6.81 1.76
C LEU A 769 -14.66 -7.09 2.01
N LEU A 770 -13.79 -6.20 1.56
CA LEU A 770 -12.36 -6.25 1.84
C LEU A 770 -12.02 -5.36 3.04
N VAL A 771 -11.43 -5.95 4.09
CA VAL A 771 -11.25 -5.30 5.39
C VAL A 771 -9.76 -5.27 5.77
N PRO A 772 -8.97 -4.34 5.22
CA PRO A 772 -7.54 -4.25 5.52
C PRO A 772 -7.25 -3.74 6.93
N MET A 773 -6.35 -4.43 7.63
CA MET A 773 -5.87 -4.12 8.99
C MET A 773 -4.92 -2.92 8.99
N THR A 774 -5.45 -1.73 8.71
CA THR A 774 -4.70 -0.45 8.56
C THR A 774 -4.34 0.18 9.91
N TYR A 775 -3.94 -0.65 10.87
CA TYR A 775 -3.69 -0.26 12.25
C TYR A 775 -2.54 0.73 12.38
N ALA A 776 -2.85 1.94 12.89
CA ALA A 776 -1.93 3.05 13.01
C ALA A 776 -2.26 3.91 14.25
N LEU A 777 -1.23 4.47 14.88
CA LEU A 777 -1.36 5.42 16.00
C LEU A 777 -1.25 6.89 15.56
N SER A 778 -1.29 7.16 14.26
CA SER A 778 -1.43 8.51 13.70
C SER A 778 -2.12 8.48 12.34
N THR A 779 -2.86 9.54 12.04
CA THR A 779 -3.65 9.68 10.81
C THR A 779 -2.75 9.68 9.56
N THR A 780 -1.58 10.33 9.63
CA THR A 780 -0.55 10.28 8.58
C THR A 780 -0.09 8.84 8.28
N ARG A 781 0.04 7.98 9.30
CA ARG A 781 0.40 6.56 9.11
C ARG A 781 -0.79 5.72 8.63
N LEU A 782 -2.01 6.02 9.06
CA LEU A 782 -3.23 5.40 8.54
C LEU A 782 -3.34 5.63 7.03
N GLN A 783 -3.27 6.88 6.58
CA GLN A 783 -3.32 7.25 5.16
C GLN A 783 -2.28 6.50 4.33
N ALA A 784 -1.03 6.41 4.83
CA ALA A 784 0.06 5.70 4.15
C ALA A 784 -0.16 4.17 4.01
N LEU A 785 -1.02 3.55 4.82
CA LEU A 785 -1.43 2.14 4.66
C LEU A 785 -2.69 2.00 3.78
N VAL A 786 -3.60 2.96 3.86
CA VAL A 786 -4.89 2.94 3.17
C VAL A 786 -4.76 3.29 1.68
N GLU A 787 -4.09 4.39 1.33
CA GLU A 787 -4.08 4.93 -0.04
C GLU A 787 -3.59 3.92 -1.11
N PRO A 788 -2.48 3.17 -0.91
CA PRO A 788 -2.03 2.19 -1.91
C PRO A 788 -3.02 1.03 -2.06
N SER A 789 -3.48 0.49 -0.93
CA SER A 789 -4.41 -0.64 -0.87
C SER A 789 -5.74 -0.33 -1.57
N LEU A 790 -6.25 0.88 -1.36
CA LEU A 790 -7.49 1.40 -1.96
C LEU A 790 -7.33 1.62 -3.48
N ALA A 791 -6.19 2.14 -3.93
CA ALA A 791 -5.90 2.31 -5.35
C ALA A 791 -5.90 0.97 -6.12
N GLN A 792 -5.42 -0.12 -5.51
CA GLN A 792 -5.39 -1.45 -6.14
C GLN A 792 -6.78 -2.08 -6.32
N VAL A 793 -7.73 -1.84 -5.40
CA VAL A 793 -9.13 -2.33 -5.53
C VAL A 793 -10.08 -1.35 -6.24
N ARG A 794 -9.62 -0.16 -6.62
CA ARG A 794 -10.46 0.95 -7.12
C ARG A 794 -11.51 0.58 -8.17
N GLN A 795 -11.20 -0.39 -9.05
CA GLN A 795 -12.07 -0.88 -10.12
C GLN A 795 -12.75 -2.23 -9.83
N ALA A 796 -12.52 -2.84 -8.67
CA ALA A 796 -13.12 -4.12 -8.31
C ALA A 796 -14.57 -3.95 -7.80
N PRO A 797 -15.45 -4.95 -7.98
CA PRO A 797 -16.84 -4.93 -7.50
C PRO A 797 -16.96 -5.34 -6.01
N VAL A 798 -16.09 -4.82 -5.16
CA VAL A 798 -15.97 -5.08 -3.72
C VAL A 798 -16.18 -3.78 -2.94
N LEU A 799 -16.68 -3.82 -1.71
CA LEU A 799 -16.58 -2.66 -0.81
C LEU A 799 -15.31 -2.77 0.04
N PHE A 800 -14.65 -1.62 0.26
CA PHE A 800 -13.40 -1.52 0.99
C PHE A 800 -13.62 -0.78 2.31
N LEU A 801 -13.09 -1.33 3.41
CA LEU A 801 -13.30 -0.84 4.78
C LEU A 801 -11.95 -0.71 5.52
N PRO A 802 -11.36 0.49 5.61
CA PRO A 802 -10.21 0.73 6.46
C PRO A 802 -10.49 0.35 7.91
N SER A 803 -9.50 -0.24 8.58
CA SER A 803 -9.59 -0.66 9.98
C SER A 803 -8.80 0.27 10.89
N LEU A 804 -9.47 0.82 11.91
CA LEU A 804 -8.87 1.63 12.97
C LEU A 804 -8.57 0.73 14.18
N LYS A 805 -7.38 0.86 14.76
CA LYS A 805 -7.00 0.17 16.00
C LYS A 805 -7.35 1.06 17.19
N LEU A 806 -8.25 0.62 18.07
CA LEU A 806 -8.65 1.36 19.27
C LEU A 806 -7.62 1.25 20.40
N LEU A 807 -6.95 0.09 20.52
CA LEU A 807 -5.91 -0.13 21.55
C LEU A 807 -4.78 0.90 21.43
N ASN A 808 -4.60 1.65 22.51
CA ASN A 808 -3.60 2.72 22.69
C ASN A 808 -3.73 3.92 21.72
N LEU A 809 -4.90 4.09 21.08
CA LEU A 809 -5.18 5.25 20.22
C LEU A 809 -5.84 6.39 21.02
N PRO A 810 -5.23 7.60 21.10
CA PRO A 810 -5.86 8.74 21.78
C PRO A 810 -7.16 9.18 21.08
N GLU A 811 -8.16 9.62 21.84
CA GLU A 811 -9.50 9.94 21.30
C GLU A 811 -9.47 11.07 20.26
N ALA A 812 -8.62 12.09 20.44
CA ALA A 812 -8.40 13.15 19.44
C ALA A 812 -7.73 12.66 18.14
N GLU A 813 -6.97 11.56 18.20
CA GLU A 813 -6.38 10.91 17.02
C GLU A 813 -7.39 9.95 16.37
N PHE A 814 -8.24 9.30 17.16
CA PHE A 814 -9.37 8.50 16.66
C PHE A 814 -10.35 9.34 15.84
N ILE A 815 -10.72 10.54 16.31
CA ILE A 815 -11.60 11.46 15.57
C ILE A 815 -10.96 11.85 14.22
N ASP A 816 -9.66 12.19 14.23
CA ASP A 816 -8.91 12.57 13.02
C ASP A 816 -8.81 11.40 12.02
N GLN A 817 -8.58 10.17 12.51
CA GLN A 817 -8.61 8.95 11.71
C GLN A 817 -10.00 8.63 11.15
N LEU A 818 -11.05 8.76 11.97
CA LEU A 818 -12.45 8.49 11.58
C LEU A 818 -12.94 9.46 10.50
N GLN A 819 -12.60 10.75 10.61
CA GLN A 819 -12.88 11.71 9.55
C GLN A 819 -12.06 11.42 8.28
N SER A 820 -10.78 11.07 8.43
CA SER A 820 -9.90 10.73 7.31
C SER A 820 -10.45 9.57 6.46
N VAL A 821 -11.02 8.52 7.08
CA VAL A 821 -11.61 7.38 6.34
C VAL A 821 -12.98 7.71 5.71
N ARG A 822 -13.74 8.64 6.30
CA ARG A 822 -14.99 9.16 5.72
C ARG A 822 -14.78 10.07 4.51
N ASP A 823 -13.60 10.68 4.39
CA ASP A 823 -13.20 11.52 3.25
C ASP A 823 -12.47 10.74 2.13
N LEU A 824 -12.38 9.41 2.25
CA LEU A 824 -11.86 8.49 1.22
C LEU A 824 -12.99 7.76 0.47
N PRO A 825 -12.72 7.15 -0.71
CA PRO A 825 -13.71 6.38 -1.48
C PRO A 825 -14.03 5.00 -0.88
N ALA A 826 -14.29 4.94 0.43
CA ALA A 826 -14.56 3.72 1.19
C ALA A 826 -16.06 3.38 1.31
N GLY A 827 -16.39 2.10 1.51
CA GLY A 827 -17.76 1.65 1.78
C GLY A 827 -18.22 1.91 3.23
N GLY A 828 -17.26 2.21 4.11
CA GLY A 828 -17.42 2.37 5.55
C GLY A 828 -16.07 2.11 6.22
N TYR A 829 -16.08 1.77 7.51
CA TYR A 829 -14.90 1.49 8.31
C TYR A 829 -15.12 0.30 9.25
N SER A 830 -14.04 -0.19 9.85
CA SER A 830 -14.03 -1.23 10.86
C SER A 830 -13.17 -0.83 12.07
N LEU A 831 -13.56 -1.28 13.27
CA LEU A 831 -12.90 -0.96 14.52
C LEU A 831 -12.34 -2.24 15.19
N PHE A 832 -11.06 -2.24 15.54
CA PHE A 832 -10.41 -3.34 16.25
C PHE A 832 -9.96 -2.89 17.66
N ALA A 833 -10.55 -3.37 18.76
CA ALA A 833 -11.67 -4.32 18.90
C ALA A 833 -12.62 -3.88 20.03
N ALA A 834 -13.72 -4.61 20.24
CA ALA A 834 -14.76 -4.30 21.22
C ALA A 834 -14.23 -4.15 22.67
N ALA A 835 -13.21 -4.94 23.05
CA ALA A 835 -12.50 -4.82 24.33
C ALA A 835 -11.87 -3.43 24.59
N HIS A 836 -11.69 -2.63 23.53
CA HIS A 836 -11.03 -1.32 23.57
C HIS A 836 -11.94 -0.15 23.18
N LEU A 837 -13.25 -0.38 23.10
CA LEU A 837 -14.23 0.70 23.08
C LEU A 837 -14.29 1.35 24.47
N SER A 838 -13.83 2.59 24.62
CA SER A 838 -14.01 3.39 25.85
C SER A 838 -15.42 4.02 25.88
N ASP A 839 -15.84 4.55 27.02
CA ASP A 839 -17.09 5.31 27.10
C ASP A 839 -17.02 6.64 26.32
N GLY A 840 -15.84 7.26 26.23
CA GLY A 840 -15.59 8.44 25.40
C GLY A 840 -15.68 8.12 23.90
N LEU A 841 -15.04 7.03 23.46
CA LEU A 841 -15.15 6.52 22.08
C LEU A 841 -16.59 6.11 21.73
N GLN A 842 -17.33 5.50 22.67
CA GLN A 842 -18.76 5.22 22.51
C GLN A 842 -19.58 6.51 22.35
N GLN A 843 -19.31 7.55 23.13
CA GLN A 843 -19.99 8.86 23.01
C GLN A 843 -19.68 9.54 21.66
N ILE A 844 -18.41 9.55 21.23
CA ILE A 844 -17.97 10.08 19.92
C ILE A 844 -18.63 9.33 18.75
N LEU A 845 -18.87 8.02 18.90
CA LEU A 845 -19.54 7.18 17.91
C LEU A 845 -21.07 7.19 17.99
N SER A 846 -21.66 7.77 19.04
CA SER A 846 -23.10 7.66 19.30
C SER A 846 -23.92 8.32 18.20
N PRO A 847 -24.83 7.59 17.51
CA PRO A 847 -25.66 8.18 16.48
C PRO A 847 -26.72 9.05 17.16
N ILE A 848 -26.72 10.34 16.83
CA ILE A 848 -27.83 11.21 17.19
C ILE A 848 -29.08 10.74 16.47
N ALA A 849 -30.18 10.64 17.22
CA ALA A 849 -31.47 10.14 16.74
C ALA A 849 -31.93 10.91 15.50
N SER A 850 -31.67 10.35 14.32
CA SER A 850 -31.99 11.01 13.05
C SER A 850 -33.50 11.17 12.93
N THR A 851 -33.96 12.38 12.64
CA THR A 851 -35.38 12.67 12.45
C THR A 851 -35.97 11.71 11.42
N ALA A 852 -37.09 11.06 11.77
CA ALA A 852 -37.60 9.89 11.07
C ALA A 852 -37.84 10.11 9.56
N CYS A 853 -37.86 9.00 8.81
CA CYS A 853 -38.24 8.99 7.40
C CYS A 853 -39.54 9.79 7.15
N PRO A 854 -39.64 10.58 6.07
CA PRO A 854 -40.84 11.35 5.75
C PRO A 854 -42.00 10.41 5.38
N THR A 855 -42.78 10.03 6.40
CA THR A 855 -43.97 9.20 6.27
C THR A 855 -45.14 10.06 5.79
N GLY A 856 -45.39 10.02 4.48
CA GLY A 856 -46.53 10.69 3.88
C GLY A 856 -47.86 10.03 4.29
N ALA A 857 -48.83 10.86 4.68
CA ALA A 857 -50.25 10.53 4.86
C ALA A 857 -50.59 9.44 5.89
N THR A 858 -50.73 9.83 7.16
CA THR A 858 -51.54 9.10 8.15
C THR A 858 -53.00 9.49 8.07
N THR A 859 -53.89 8.51 7.85
CA THR A 859 -55.25 8.51 8.41
C THR A 859 -55.48 7.15 9.07
N PRO A 860 -55.98 7.10 10.33
CA PRO A 860 -56.05 5.85 11.07
C PRO A 860 -57.34 5.08 10.76
N VAL A 861 -57.22 3.83 10.31
CA VAL A 861 -58.29 2.83 10.37
C VAL A 861 -57.73 1.61 11.10
N ALA A 862 -58.34 1.26 12.24
CA ALA A 862 -57.95 0.09 13.00
C ALA A 862 -58.56 -1.17 12.37
N SER A 863 -57.74 -2.21 12.16
CA SER A 863 -58.20 -3.56 11.85
C SER A 863 -57.23 -4.59 12.40
N THR A 864 -57.75 -5.64 13.02
CA THR A 864 -56.97 -6.73 13.64
C THR A 864 -56.56 -7.76 12.60
N ALA A 865 -55.26 -7.96 12.41
CA ALA A 865 -54.70 -9.04 11.59
C ALA A 865 -53.38 -9.56 12.19
N SER A 866 -53.03 -10.80 11.87
CA SER A 866 -51.90 -11.54 12.47
C SER A 866 -50.54 -10.94 12.06
N PRO A 867 -49.49 -10.98 12.91
CA PRO A 867 -48.19 -10.36 12.62
C PRO A 867 -47.37 -11.15 11.59
N ALA A 868 -47.65 -10.91 10.32
CA ALA A 868 -46.83 -11.37 9.18
C ALA A 868 -46.60 -10.21 8.20
N ALA A 869 -45.36 -10.09 7.73
CA ALA A 869 -44.88 -9.08 6.77
C ALA A 869 -45.06 -7.60 7.15
N CYS A 870 -44.04 -7.01 7.82
CA CYS A 870 -43.50 -5.67 7.48
C CYS A 870 -42.22 -5.30 8.26
N THR A 871 -41.14 -6.07 8.07
CA THR A 871 -39.77 -5.63 8.40
C THR A 871 -38.95 -5.59 7.12
N PRO A 872 -38.62 -4.42 6.55
CA PRO A 872 -37.78 -4.35 5.36
C PRO A 872 -36.37 -4.87 5.66
N ALA A 873 -35.90 -5.85 4.90
CA ALA A 873 -34.56 -6.40 5.09
C ALA A 873 -33.47 -5.38 4.70
N GLY A 874 -32.49 -5.17 5.58
CA GLY A 874 -31.36 -4.27 5.34
C GLY A 874 -31.55 -2.82 5.84
N LEU A 875 -32.26 -2.64 6.97
CA LEU A 875 -32.32 -1.39 7.73
C LEU A 875 -31.73 -1.60 9.13
N ASP A 876 -30.88 -0.67 9.56
CA ASP A 876 -30.16 -0.71 10.85
C ASP A 876 -31.02 -0.29 12.06
N ALA A 877 -30.41 -0.30 13.26
CA ALA A 877 -31.02 0.07 14.54
C ALA A 877 -31.90 1.33 14.48
N ASP A 878 -31.33 2.38 13.87
CA ASP A 878 -31.87 3.71 13.62
C ASP A 878 -32.75 3.81 12.36
N GLY A 879 -32.79 2.76 11.53
CA GLY A 879 -33.39 2.76 10.19
C GLY A 879 -32.43 3.20 9.09
N SER A 880 -31.12 3.30 9.36
CA SER A 880 -30.11 3.64 8.34
C SER A 880 -29.82 2.48 7.39
N ILE A 881 -29.14 2.81 6.29
CA ILE A 881 -29.05 1.96 5.09
C ILE A 881 -27.70 1.23 5.06
N VAL A 882 -27.69 -0.09 5.24
CA VAL A 882 -26.46 -0.90 5.11
C VAL A 882 -25.97 -0.88 3.65
N PRO A 883 -24.77 -0.34 3.34
CA PRO A 883 -24.35 -0.12 1.96
C PRO A 883 -24.22 -1.38 1.10
N TYR A 884 -23.86 -2.52 1.69
CA TYR A 884 -23.77 -3.79 0.95
C TYR A 884 -25.12 -4.54 0.85
N ARG A 885 -26.18 -4.08 1.52
CA ARG A 885 -27.56 -4.56 1.33
C ARG A 885 -28.31 -3.74 0.31
N GLN A 886 -28.16 -2.41 0.35
CA GLN A 886 -28.88 -1.47 -0.51
C GLN A 886 -27.91 -0.49 -1.22
N PRO A 887 -26.97 -0.97 -2.06
CA PRO A 887 -25.89 -0.15 -2.61
C PRO A 887 -26.36 1.05 -3.44
N PHE A 888 -27.45 0.91 -4.20
CA PHE A 888 -27.99 2.01 -4.99
C PHE A 888 -28.66 3.10 -4.12
N ALA A 889 -29.39 2.70 -3.08
CA ALA A 889 -29.99 3.63 -2.12
C ALA A 889 -28.91 4.35 -1.29
N ALA A 890 -27.88 3.62 -0.84
CA ALA A 890 -26.72 4.21 -0.16
C ALA A 890 -25.98 5.21 -1.07
N ALA A 891 -25.83 4.92 -2.36
CA ALA A 891 -25.25 5.85 -3.32
C ALA A 891 -26.11 7.12 -3.50
N GLN A 892 -27.44 6.99 -3.66
CA GLN A 892 -28.31 8.17 -3.74
C GLN A 892 -28.26 9.00 -2.45
N ALA A 893 -28.30 8.36 -1.28
CA ALA A 893 -28.27 9.04 0.01
C ALA A 893 -26.94 9.78 0.26
N ARG A 894 -25.79 9.13 -0.03
CA ARG A 894 -24.47 9.79 -0.01
C ARG A 894 -24.41 10.99 -0.94
N PHE A 895 -24.94 10.86 -2.17
CA PHE A 895 -24.97 11.96 -3.12
C PHE A 895 -25.86 13.12 -2.66
N LYS A 896 -27.03 12.85 -2.06
CA LYS A 896 -27.87 13.88 -1.44
C LYS A 896 -27.19 14.57 -0.25
N GLY A 897 -26.39 13.82 0.53
CA GLY A 897 -25.50 14.39 1.54
C GLY A 897 -24.54 15.42 0.96
N LEU A 898 -23.75 14.99 -0.04
CA LEU A 898 -22.80 15.83 -0.77
C LEU A 898 -23.46 17.06 -1.44
N ARG A 899 -24.67 16.91 -1.99
CA ARG A 899 -25.40 18.07 -2.56
C ARG A 899 -25.81 19.09 -1.50
N ARG A 900 -26.16 18.67 -0.27
CA ARG A 900 -26.45 19.64 0.81
C ARG A 900 -25.24 20.50 1.17
N GLU A 901 -24.04 19.92 1.18
CA GLU A 901 -22.78 20.67 1.41
C GLU A 901 -22.54 21.71 0.31
N TRP A 902 -22.73 21.31 -0.94
CA TRP A 902 -22.66 22.20 -2.10
C TRP A 902 -23.72 23.31 -2.05
N ASP A 903 -24.97 22.98 -1.72
CA ASP A 903 -26.06 23.94 -1.60
C ASP A 903 -25.81 24.91 -0.43
N TYR A 904 -25.25 24.44 0.70
CA TYR A 904 -24.82 25.27 1.83
C TYR A 904 -23.71 26.25 1.43
N LEU A 905 -22.58 25.76 0.92
CA LEU A 905 -21.45 26.62 0.57
C LEU A 905 -21.81 27.59 -0.57
N ASN A 906 -22.62 27.18 -1.54
CA ASN A 906 -23.06 28.07 -2.62
C ASN A 906 -23.96 29.21 -2.12
N ARG A 907 -24.88 28.93 -1.18
CA ARG A 907 -25.77 29.97 -0.62
C ARG A 907 -25.02 30.99 0.24
N ASN A 908 -23.97 30.56 0.94
CA ASN A 908 -23.13 31.42 1.77
C ASN A 908 -21.97 32.08 0.99
N ASN A 909 -21.95 32.01 -0.34
CA ASN A 909 -20.88 32.50 -1.22
C ASN A 909 -19.47 31.92 -0.92
N GLN A 910 -19.40 30.76 -0.26
CA GLN A 910 -18.16 30.06 0.12
C GLN A 910 -17.62 29.13 -1.00
N LEU A 911 -18.05 29.33 -2.26
CA LEU A 911 -17.59 28.61 -3.45
C LEU A 911 -17.17 29.56 -4.58
N TRP A 912 -15.93 29.44 -5.04
CA TRP A 912 -15.42 30.19 -6.20
C TRP A 912 -15.69 29.45 -7.51
N ILE A 913 -16.90 29.66 -8.05
CA ILE A 913 -17.37 29.13 -9.34
C ILE A 913 -17.75 30.31 -10.24
N ARG A 914 -17.41 30.25 -11.53
CA ARG A 914 -17.83 31.27 -12.52
C ARG A 914 -19.34 31.14 -12.79
N ASP A 915 -20.06 32.25 -12.96
CA ASP A 915 -21.53 32.19 -13.03
C ASP A 915 -22.06 31.48 -14.28
N ASN A 916 -21.34 31.56 -15.40
CA ASN A 916 -21.63 30.74 -16.59
C ASN A 916 -21.35 29.24 -16.41
N GLU A 917 -20.59 28.85 -15.38
CA GLU A 917 -20.30 27.47 -15.01
C GLU A 917 -21.25 26.97 -13.88
N ARG A 918 -21.78 27.89 -13.05
CA ARG A 918 -22.67 27.62 -11.90
C ARG A 918 -24.03 27.02 -12.27
N THR A 919 -24.56 27.29 -13.47
CA THR A 919 -25.83 26.69 -13.94
C THR A 919 -25.65 25.25 -14.41
N ALA A 920 -24.68 24.99 -15.29
CA ALA A 920 -24.36 23.64 -15.76
C ALA A 920 -24.01 22.66 -14.61
N TRP A 921 -23.36 23.17 -13.56
CA TRP A 921 -23.09 22.41 -12.33
C TRP A 921 -24.38 21.92 -11.64
N ARG A 922 -25.36 22.82 -11.42
CA ARG A 922 -26.63 22.49 -10.77
C ARG A 922 -27.48 21.54 -11.63
N GLU A 923 -27.45 21.70 -12.95
CA GLU A 923 -28.15 20.82 -13.89
C GLU A 923 -27.57 19.40 -13.89
N GLN A 924 -26.25 19.24 -13.91
CA GLN A 924 -25.61 17.91 -13.81
C GLN A 924 -25.81 17.27 -12.43
N ALA A 925 -25.77 18.04 -11.34
CA ALA A 925 -26.09 17.54 -10.02
C ALA A 925 -27.57 17.07 -9.90
N THR A 926 -28.50 17.79 -10.54
CA THR A 926 -29.92 17.40 -10.60
C THR A 926 -30.13 16.13 -11.45
N THR A 927 -29.41 16.03 -12.56
CA THR A 927 -29.40 14.85 -13.44
C THR A 927 -28.91 13.61 -12.70
N LEU A 928 -27.83 13.72 -11.92
CA LEU A 928 -27.26 12.61 -11.16
C LEU A 928 -28.17 12.11 -10.03
N ASP A 929 -28.80 13.00 -9.24
CA ASP A 929 -29.79 12.58 -8.23
C ASP A 929 -30.99 11.87 -8.88
N SER A 930 -31.46 12.39 -10.02
CA SER A 930 -32.57 11.81 -10.79
C SER A 930 -32.22 10.41 -11.31
N ALA A 931 -31.01 10.22 -11.85
CA ALA A 931 -30.53 8.93 -12.34
C ALA A 931 -30.31 7.90 -11.22
N LEU A 932 -29.70 8.31 -10.11
CA LEU A 932 -29.55 7.45 -8.92
C LEU A 932 -30.92 7.09 -8.30
N GLY A 933 -31.89 8.02 -8.32
CA GLY A 933 -33.26 7.78 -7.89
C GLY A 933 -34.08 6.90 -8.83
N ALA A 934 -33.78 6.88 -10.14
CA ALA A 934 -34.35 5.91 -11.07
C ALA A 934 -33.75 4.51 -10.85
N LEU A 935 -32.44 4.41 -10.71
CA LEU A 935 -31.73 3.16 -10.42
C LEU A 935 -32.14 2.54 -9.08
N THR A 936 -32.35 3.35 -8.04
CA THR A 936 -32.78 2.89 -6.71
C THR A 936 -34.21 2.33 -6.74
N ARG A 937 -35.14 2.98 -7.46
CA ARG A 937 -36.53 2.49 -7.61
C ARG A 937 -36.65 1.30 -8.56
N THR A 938 -35.77 1.17 -9.54
CA THR A 938 -35.80 0.08 -10.52
C THR A 938 -34.38 -0.34 -10.90
N PRO A 939 -33.75 -1.25 -10.14
CA PRO A 939 -32.44 -1.80 -10.43
C PRO A 939 -32.40 -2.49 -11.79
N SER A 940 -31.80 -1.86 -12.79
CA SER A 940 -31.72 -2.37 -14.16
C SER A 940 -30.42 -1.92 -14.82
N ARG A 941 -29.97 -2.66 -15.85
CA ARG A 941 -28.74 -2.31 -16.59
C ARG A 941 -28.88 -0.96 -17.30
N ALA A 942 -30.06 -0.62 -17.82
CA ALA A 942 -30.31 0.67 -18.44
C ALA A 942 -30.14 1.82 -17.43
N ASN A 943 -30.82 1.76 -16.29
CA ASN A 943 -30.70 2.78 -15.24
C ASN A 943 -29.29 2.86 -14.65
N LEU A 944 -28.55 1.74 -14.60
CA LEU A 944 -27.17 1.71 -14.16
C LEU A 944 -26.25 2.49 -15.11
N GLU A 945 -26.36 2.27 -16.42
CA GLU A 945 -25.56 3.02 -17.41
C GLU A 945 -25.97 4.50 -17.47
N THR A 946 -27.24 4.84 -17.24
CA THR A 946 -27.66 6.24 -17.07
C THR A 946 -26.99 6.87 -15.84
N ALA A 947 -27.00 6.20 -14.69
CA ALA A 947 -26.37 6.68 -13.45
C ALA A 947 -24.84 6.79 -13.57
N ARG A 948 -24.18 5.79 -14.20
CA ARG A 948 -22.74 5.82 -14.52
C ARG A 948 -22.39 7.01 -15.41
N THR A 949 -23.18 7.24 -16.46
CA THR A 949 -22.98 8.36 -17.40
C THR A 949 -23.08 9.71 -16.70
N ALA A 950 -24.15 9.92 -15.91
CA ALA A 950 -24.33 11.14 -15.12
C ALA A 950 -23.21 11.33 -14.07
N LEU A 951 -22.73 10.24 -13.45
CA LEU A 951 -21.65 10.28 -12.47
C LEU A 951 -20.30 10.61 -13.12
N ALA A 952 -20.01 10.07 -14.30
CA ALA A 952 -18.80 10.40 -15.07
C ALA A 952 -18.80 11.88 -15.51
N GLN A 953 -19.93 12.38 -16.02
CA GLN A 953 -20.12 13.79 -16.35
C GLN A 953 -19.88 14.68 -15.12
N MET A 954 -20.53 14.38 -13.98
CA MET A 954 -20.38 15.14 -12.74
C MET A 954 -18.93 15.16 -12.23
N ARG A 955 -18.21 14.03 -12.27
CA ARG A 955 -16.79 13.95 -11.87
C ARG A 955 -15.89 14.80 -12.77
N THR A 956 -16.10 14.78 -14.09
CA THR A 956 -15.36 15.62 -15.05
C THR A 956 -15.69 17.10 -14.87
N GLY A 957 -16.97 17.44 -14.65
CA GLY A 957 -17.43 18.81 -14.43
C GLY A 957 -16.87 19.42 -13.14
N LEU A 958 -16.90 18.68 -12.03
CA LEU A 958 -16.44 19.15 -10.71
C LEU A 958 -15.00 19.72 -10.76
N ASN A 959 -14.10 19.01 -11.45
CA ASN A 959 -12.71 19.43 -11.65
C ASN A 959 -12.58 20.76 -12.41
N ARG A 960 -13.48 21.01 -13.36
CA ARG A 960 -13.50 22.27 -14.15
C ARG A 960 -14.09 23.42 -13.34
N TRP A 961 -15.18 23.19 -12.61
CA TRP A 961 -15.91 24.24 -11.90
C TRP A 961 -15.19 24.70 -10.62
N MET A 962 -14.66 23.74 -9.85
CA MET A 962 -14.04 24.02 -8.54
C MET A 962 -12.54 24.38 -8.63
N ARG A 963 -11.99 24.52 -9.85
CA ARG A 963 -10.55 24.80 -10.08
C ARG A 963 -10.01 26.06 -9.43
N LEU A 964 -10.88 27.03 -9.10
CA LEU A 964 -10.49 28.27 -8.41
C LEU A 964 -10.53 28.08 -6.88
N ASP A 965 -11.62 27.51 -6.34
CA ASP A 965 -11.72 27.17 -4.90
C ASP A 965 -10.60 26.20 -4.47
N ALA A 966 -10.22 25.27 -5.36
CA ALA A 966 -9.14 24.31 -5.12
C ALA A 966 -7.73 24.93 -5.01
N LEU A 967 -7.54 26.20 -5.37
CA LEU A 967 -6.28 26.92 -5.12
C LEU A 967 -6.10 27.23 -3.63
N GLU A 968 -7.19 27.51 -2.92
CA GLU A 968 -7.19 27.75 -1.46
C GLU A 968 -7.55 26.50 -0.65
N ARG A 969 -8.36 25.60 -1.22
CA ARG A 969 -9.00 24.47 -0.53
C ARG A 969 -8.83 23.14 -1.29
N PRO A 970 -7.59 22.72 -1.61
CA PRO A 970 -7.34 21.50 -2.40
C PRO A 970 -7.84 20.22 -1.72
N TYR A 971 -7.90 20.18 -0.37
CA TYR A 971 -8.45 19.04 0.37
C TYR A 971 -9.97 18.88 0.17
N ARG A 972 -10.71 20.00 0.10
CA ARG A 972 -12.16 20.03 -0.11
C ARG A 972 -12.54 19.41 -1.46
N LEU A 973 -11.85 19.80 -2.54
CA LEU A 973 -12.06 19.20 -3.86
C LEU A 973 -11.69 17.70 -3.88
N ARG A 974 -10.56 17.31 -3.27
CA ARG A 974 -10.14 15.89 -3.18
C ARG A 974 -11.19 15.05 -2.45
N THR A 975 -11.73 15.56 -1.35
CA THR A 975 -12.81 14.94 -0.58
C THR A 975 -14.06 14.71 -1.43
N TRP A 976 -14.48 15.69 -2.23
CA TRP A 976 -15.64 15.53 -3.10
C TRP A 976 -15.39 14.58 -4.29
N GLN A 977 -14.18 14.55 -4.85
CA GLN A 977 -13.77 13.55 -5.83
C GLN A 977 -13.86 12.13 -5.24
N ASN A 978 -13.34 11.94 -4.03
CA ASN A 978 -13.39 10.69 -3.27
C ASN A 978 -14.84 10.27 -2.95
N ARG A 979 -15.69 11.20 -2.50
CA ARG A 979 -17.10 10.91 -2.18
C ARG A 979 -17.92 10.57 -3.43
N LEU A 980 -17.67 11.20 -4.59
CA LEU A 980 -18.25 10.79 -5.88
C LEU A 980 -17.74 9.41 -6.33
N GLU A 981 -16.51 9.06 -5.99
CA GLU A 981 -15.93 7.75 -6.32
C GLU A 981 -16.42 6.62 -5.39
N ALA A 982 -16.79 6.92 -4.14
CA ALA A 982 -17.51 5.98 -3.30
C ALA A 982 -18.86 5.57 -3.93
N LEU A 983 -19.52 6.47 -4.67
CA LEU A 983 -20.72 6.14 -5.43
C LEU A 983 -20.41 5.13 -6.54
N ASP A 984 -19.33 5.35 -7.28
CA ASP A 984 -18.85 4.48 -8.36
C ASP A 984 -18.51 3.06 -7.85
N ALA A 985 -17.91 2.96 -6.65
CA ALA A 985 -17.69 1.68 -5.97
C ALA A 985 -19.01 0.99 -5.58
N LEU A 986 -19.99 1.73 -5.03
CA LEU A 986 -21.33 1.21 -4.74
C LEU A 986 -22.08 0.77 -6.01
N LEU A 987 -21.94 1.49 -7.13
CA LEU A 987 -22.51 1.09 -8.41
C LEU A 987 -21.89 -0.20 -8.95
N ARG A 988 -20.56 -0.34 -8.93
CA ARG A 988 -19.85 -1.59 -9.28
C ARG A 988 -20.28 -2.77 -8.39
N PHE A 989 -20.40 -2.56 -7.09
CA PHE A 989 -20.84 -3.58 -6.15
C PHE A 989 -22.30 -4.00 -6.41
N GLY A 990 -23.21 -3.03 -6.55
CA GLY A 990 -24.64 -3.28 -6.79
C GLY A 990 -24.93 -3.96 -8.13
N GLU A 991 -24.12 -3.69 -9.16
CA GLU A 991 -24.18 -4.45 -10.43
C GLU A 991 -23.93 -5.94 -10.18
N ARG A 992 -22.86 -6.30 -9.44
CA ARG A 992 -22.51 -7.70 -9.13
C ARG A 992 -23.51 -8.37 -8.18
N THR A 993 -24.01 -7.67 -7.17
CA THR A 993 -24.80 -8.27 -6.09
C THR A 993 -26.31 -8.18 -6.28
N THR A 994 -26.82 -7.18 -7.01
CA THR A 994 -28.25 -6.98 -7.23
C THR A 994 -28.65 -7.37 -8.66
N ILE A 995 -28.07 -6.71 -9.66
CA ILE A 995 -28.50 -6.86 -11.07
C ILE A 995 -28.03 -8.19 -11.66
N ALA A 996 -26.76 -8.55 -11.49
CA ALA A 996 -26.22 -9.82 -12.02
C ALA A 996 -26.77 -11.06 -11.30
N ARG A 997 -27.25 -10.93 -10.04
CA ARG A 997 -27.90 -12.04 -9.31
C ARG A 997 -29.33 -12.27 -9.79
N SER A 998 -30.14 -11.21 -9.95
CA SER A 998 -31.54 -11.34 -10.39
C SER A 998 -31.68 -12.01 -11.77
N ASN A 999 -30.81 -11.65 -12.73
CA ASN A 999 -30.77 -12.30 -14.04
C ASN A 999 -30.48 -13.82 -13.98
N ARG A 1000 -29.66 -14.27 -13.02
CA ARG A 1000 -29.36 -15.69 -12.82
C ARG A 1000 -30.53 -16.45 -12.21
N THR A 1001 -31.24 -15.89 -11.22
CA THR A 1001 -32.45 -16.52 -10.67
C THR A 1001 -33.55 -16.67 -11.72
N ASN A 1002 -33.72 -15.66 -12.60
CA ASN A 1002 -34.70 -15.74 -13.69
C ASN A 1002 -34.33 -16.80 -14.76
N GLN A 1003 -33.03 -17.03 -15.00
CA GLN A 1003 -32.59 -18.09 -15.91
C GLN A 1003 -32.75 -19.49 -15.29
N VAL A 1004 -32.47 -19.66 -13.99
CA VAL A 1004 -32.62 -20.96 -13.31
C VAL A 1004 -34.10 -21.36 -13.18
N SER A 1005 -35.04 -20.41 -13.07
CA SER A 1005 -36.48 -20.72 -13.06
C SER A 1005 -37.04 -21.25 -14.39
N ALA A 1006 -36.22 -21.31 -15.46
CA ALA A 1006 -36.63 -21.76 -16.79
C ALA A 1006 -36.19 -23.19 -17.15
N ASP A 1007 -35.41 -23.88 -16.30
CA ASP A 1007 -34.99 -25.28 -16.49
C ASP A 1007 -35.21 -26.09 -15.20
N PRO A 1008 -36.32 -26.85 -15.09
CA PRO A 1008 -36.62 -27.65 -13.90
C PRO A 1008 -35.78 -28.93 -13.71
N GLN A 1009 -34.83 -29.26 -14.59
CA GLN A 1009 -34.11 -30.54 -14.55
C GLN A 1009 -32.61 -30.47 -14.26
N ALA A 1010 -32.05 -29.27 -14.05
CA ALA A 1010 -30.62 -29.06 -13.83
C ALA A 1010 -30.13 -29.32 -12.38
N GLU A 1011 -30.68 -30.32 -11.67
CA GLU A 1011 -30.32 -30.62 -10.28
C GLU A 1011 -29.34 -31.79 -10.09
N VAL A 1012 -28.44 -31.62 -9.11
CA VAL A 1012 -27.63 -32.64 -8.40
C VAL A 1012 -26.93 -33.71 -9.26
N ARG A 1013 -25.69 -33.41 -9.69
CA ARG A 1013 -24.62 -34.43 -9.76
C ARG A 1013 -23.58 -34.21 -8.67
N VAL A 1014 -23.77 -34.88 -7.53
CA VAL A 1014 -22.67 -35.11 -6.59
C VAL A 1014 -21.64 -36.02 -7.29
N TRP A 1015 -20.37 -35.66 -7.19
CA TRP A 1015 -19.25 -36.54 -7.55
C TRP A 1015 -18.57 -37.04 -6.26
N PRO A 1016 -18.02 -38.27 -6.26
CA PRO A 1016 -17.53 -38.95 -5.06
C PRO A 1016 -16.19 -38.40 -4.54
#